data_AF-A0AAN9W0U4-F1
#
_entry.id   AF-A0AAN9W0U4-F1
#
_cell.length_a   1.000
_cell.length_b   1.000
_cell.length_c   1.000
_cell.angle_alpha   90.00
_cell.angle_beta   90.00
_cell.angle_gamma   90.00
#
_symmetry.space_group_name_H-M   'P 1'
#
loop_
_entity.id
_entity.type
_entity.pdbx_description
1 polymer ?
#
loop_
_entity_poly.entity_id
_entity_poly.type
_entity_poly.pdbx_seq_one_letter_code
_entity_poly.pdbx_strand_id
1 'polypeptide(L)'
;MAAICSWTLLPSSEAAERALGEASLQSSGRHVHWLHCASEAAGDDLSALRLLWKGSRGSAAAAARFVLPASDACARAPTCVHAAAAERDAAAWRPRAGLLVGEPGMGKTQFLQCLAAEARAREPQRWAVVVQALRHRHLLQRFPEPPGLSKEHLLDLLTGAACGVASGASLAEVTRRCLRAALEDTGEIAVLVDGVDEICPAYKDKLIRLLEILLETKVQLVWVSSRPEVEVSLSETLRCPASSLRPLSKEEQRNFLCQHWASLHGCSAAVFEPLACEMVDSLLDAEGGSQRSLLDVPLHVQMAAETYEPLAAQMLHAGGGQLPKGAFSLYDLYRRFVDKKRELFKQRFGLTDANFENISLVDNFDEVHQNCAILELVSDGSYGDVNVLPFKNYLENNKRNIIKEKNGILWMEEEGMHRFVHYTFMEYFAASWMVSHINDQGTAFDLAKEIWHRQFHQKRFSKLRHILEHMLSEGLPLHRAVLEGGEGALEAALAAGACDLDARDRLGRTALVQAASLGRGGAVDALLARGCDAGRRDALLGWTALRFASAGAHLDAAERLLQAGASAHHLQLDDAHDAALKAAKFGLAKVMEILVGRDAALKDARKRNNETVLMLASKKGHVETVRSLLAAGAEVWAVDPRGEGALERAVRGGHTAVAALLLAHGGDAGTAGGAALALAARLGHEACARLLLPRHVHHRDDADGCTALHHAARAPHAGVARLLLEHGARVDAANAAGATPLMLAADAGDAEGVELLLGGGAEADRRDRSLRTALLYAAARAHVPVTRLLLQHGADPNAKSKDSRTALLSAVLQDRQDTTSVRLLLEHGADVNHRDADSCTALHHAVDKGHREICKLLLEFGADPNVKSKWEKTPLILAVERGDVISTQLLVDFGADKSERDVDNWTALHFSTWKDRSEATKVLLENEAEPNSKCKRLKIPLMFAALRGNESSTRLLLELGADVNHCDADGCTALHYATWNDRPEITALLLRHGADPNAANKERSTPLMHAAQKGGARAVELLLQHGADARHSDLEGWTALHRAAAKGHRDIARLLLDRGADANASTGNRMTALALAADTQMVELLEQYGADRNLAGGGDAR
;
A
#
# COMPACT_ATOMS: atom_id res chain seq x y z
N MET A 1 -33.47 36.24 -11.57
CA MET A 1 -34.88 35.97 -11.20
C MET A 1 -34.86 35.17 -9.91
N ALA A 2 -34.78 35.76 -8.71
CA ALA A 2 -35.73 36.66 -8.03
C ALA A 2 -37.06 35.97 -7.70
N ALA A 3 -37.18 35.41 -6.49
CA ALA A 3 -38.39 35.47 -5.67
C ALA A 3 -38.06 35.17 -4.20
N ILE A 4 -38.51 36.09 -3.36
CA ILE A 4 -38.41 36.20 -1.91
C ILE A 4 -39.61 35.48 -1.27
N CYS A 5 -39.46 35.04 -0.01
CA CYS A 5 -40.50 34.73 1.00
C CYS A 5 -41.43 33.53 0.77
N SER A 6 -41.44 32.59 1.74
CA SER A 6 -42.54 32.54 2.71
C SER A 6 -42.21 31.60 3.89
N TRP A 7 -41.92 32.20 5.04
CA TRP A 7 -42.50 31.73 6.29
C TRP A 7 -44.02 31.88 6.19
N THR A 8 -44.78 30.80 6.42
CA THR A 8 -46.20 30.89 6.77
C THR A 8 -46.55 29.84 7.81
N LEU A 9 -46.60 30.30 9.06
CA LEU A 9 -47.73 30.17 9.99
C LEU A 9 -48.43 28.80 10.05
N LEU A 10 -48.11 28.04 11.10
CA LEU A 10 -49.14 27.23 11.79
C LEU A 10 -49.93 28.15 12.73
N PRO A 11 -51.26 27.98 12.84
CA PRO A 11 -52.12 28.91 13.57
C PRO A 11 -51.95 28.74 15.09
N SER A 12 -52.03 29.88 15.76
CA SER A 12 -52.35 30.00 17.19
C SER A 12 -53.62 29.21 17.52
N SER A 13 -53.52 28.25 18.43
CA SER A 13 -54.67 27.85 19.25
C SER A 13 -54.16 27.40 20.62
N GLU A 14 -54.32 28.27 21.61
CA GLU A 14 -54.79 28.15 23.01
C GLU A 14 -55.19 26.78 23.62
N ALA A 15 -54.85 25.64 23.02
CA ALA A 15 -55.15 24.30 23.52
C ALA A 15 -53.92 23.59 24.14
N ALA A 16 -52.69 24.06 23.90
CA ALA A 16 -51.47 23.49 24.48
C ALA A 16 -51.06 24.10 25.83
N GLU A 17 -51.52 25.32 26.15
CA GLU A 17 -51.16 26.04 27.38
C GLU A 17 -52.02 25.69 28.61
N ARG A 18 -53.03 24.81 28.49
CA ARG A 18 -53.87 24.37 29.63
C ARG A 18 -53.50 23.00 30.22
N ALA A 19 -52.52 22.28 29.68
CA ALA A 19 -52.21 20.91 30.13
C ALA A 19 -50.92 20.77 30.97
N LEU A 20 -50.11 21.82 31.13
CA LEU A 20 -48.86 21.75 31.90
C LEU A 20 -48.68 22.98 32.79
N GLY A 21 -49.71 23.28 33.57
CA GLY A 21 -49.55 23.98 34.83
C GLY A 21 -49.13 23.00 35.92
N GLU A 22 -48.21 23.44 36.78
CA GLU A 22 -47.81 22.87 38.07
C GLU A 22 -46.59 21.91 38.13
N ALA A 23 -45.55 22.46 38.77
CA ALA A 23 -44.72 21.87 39.82
C ALA A 23 -43.42 21.10 39.48
N SER A 24 -42.33 21.84 39.73
CA SER A 24 -41.11 21.46 40.48
C SER A 24 -40.16 20.41 39.92
N LEU A 25 -39.02 20.91 39.47
CA LEU A 25 -37.76 20.20 39.23
C LEU A 25 -37.03 19.94 40.56
N GLN A 26 -37.00 18.70 41.02
CA GLN A 26 -35.84 18.12 41.71
C GLN A 26 -35.70 16.62 41.41
N SER A 27 -34.47 16.27 41.01
CA SER A 27 -33.77 14.98 41.12
C SER A 27 -34.41 13.66 40.64
N SER A 28 -33.61 12.96 39.83
CA SER A 28 -33.46 11.49 39.72
C SER A 28 -34.64 10.64 39.22
N GLY A 29 -34.39 9.91 38.12
CA GLY A 29 -35.03 8.62 37.83
C GLY A 29 -36.30 8.64 37.00
N ARG A 30 -36.19 8.70 35.66
CA ARG A 30 -37.25 8.25 34.73
C ARG A 30 -36.69 7.65 33.45
N HIS A 31 -36.16 6.42 33.52
CA HIS A 31 -36.00 5.55 32.33
C HIS A 31 -36.42 4.09 32.56
N VAL A 32 -37.01 3.73 33.71
CA VAL A 32 -37.27 2.32 34.07
C VAL A 32 -38.73 1.86 33.91
N HIS A 33 -39.71 2.76 33.77
CA HIS A 33 -41.12 2.34 33.87
C HIS A 33 -41.82 1.85 32.59
N TRP A 34 -41.24 1.99 31.39
CA TRP A 34 -41.92 1.64 30.13
C TRP A 34 -41.44 0.34 29.45
N LEU A 35 -40.32 -0.25 29.89
CA LEU A 35 -39.75 -1.47 29.30
C LEU A 35 -40.15 -2.77 30.02
N HIS A 36 -40.70 -2.68 31.24
CA HIS A 36 -41.11 -3.87 31.99
C HIS A 36 -42.37 -4.55 31.40
N CYS A 37 -43.23 -3.81 30.70
CA CYS A 37 -44.47 -4.34 30.11
C CYS A 37 -44.30 -5.00 28.72
N ALA A 38 -43.21 -4.71 27.99
CA ALA A 38 -42.98 -5.30 26.66
C ALA A 38 -42.28 -6.68 26.72
N SER A 39 -41.61 -6.98 27.83
CA SER A 39 -40.88 -8.24 28.04
C SER A 39 -41.79 -9.42 28.39
N GLU A 40 -42.96 -9.17 29.00
CA GLU A 40 -43.91 -10.22 29.39
C GLU A 40 -44.83 -10.69 28.26
N ALA A 41 -44.95 -9.95 27.15
CA ALA A 41 -45.93 -10.22 26.10
C ALA A 41 -45.39 -11.03 24.89
N ALA A 42 -44.09 -11.32 24.82
CA ALA A 42 -43.48 -12.01 23.68
C ALA A 42 -42.72 -13.27 24.14
N GLY A 43 -43.48 -14.30 24.51
CA GLY A 43 -42.95 -15.66 24.60
C GLY A 43 -42.71 -16.21 23.19
N ASP A 44 -41.47 -16.64 22.92
CA ASP A 44 -40.93 -17.58 21.92
C ASP A 44 -41.54 -17.75 20.51
N ASP A 45 -42.44 -16.88 20.05
CA ASP A 45 -43.08 -17.02 18.74
C ASP A 45 -42.57 -15.98 17.72
N LEU A 46 -41.68 -16.42 16.83
CA LEU A 46 -41.10 -15.66 15.71
C LEU A 46 -42.13 -15.21 14.65
N SER A 47 -43.39 -15.62 14.78
CA SER A 47 -44.49 -15.23 13.90
C SER A 47 -44.94 -13.77 14.08
N ALA A 48 -44.91 -13.24 15.31
CA ALA A 48 -45.45 -11.92 15.63
C ALA A 48 -44.59 -10.75 15.11
N LEU A 49 -43.27 -10.95 15.02
CA LEU A 49 -42.35 -9.94 14.49
C LEU A 49 -42.47 -9.76 12.96
N ARG A 50 -42.90 -10.79 12.22
CA ARG A 50 -43.18 -10.68 10.77
C ARG A 50 -44.46 -9.90 10.47
N LEU A 51 -45.44 -9.90 11.38
CA LEU A 51 -46.70 -9.16 11.24
C LEU A 51 -46.54 -7.67 11.56
N LEU A 52 -45.69 -7.30 12.53
CA LEU A 52 -45.29 -5.92 12.79
C LEU A 52 -44.55 -5.26 11.61
N TRP A 53 -43.94 -6.08 10.73
CA TRP A 53 -43.17 -5.58 9.58
C TRP A 53 -44.00 -5.45 8.29
N LYS A 54 -45.21 -6.00 8.23
CA LYS A 54 -46.04 -6.02 7.00
C LYS A 54 -47.37 -5.27 7.05
N GLY A 55 -47.78 -4.66 8.17
CA GLY A 55 -49.10 -4.03 8.24
C GLY A 55 -49.19 -2.82 9.16
N SER A 56 -48.99 -1.62 8.60
CA SER A 56 -49.93 -0.48 8.68
C SER A 56 -49.21 0.83 8.30
N ARG A 57 -49.67 1.42 7.19
CA ARG A 57 -49.45 2.85 6.90
C ARG A 57 -50.35 3.63 7.86
N GLY A 58 -49.82 4.08 8.99
CA GLY A 58 -50.52 4.96 9.92
C GLY A 58 -50.53 4.47 11.36
N SER A 59 -50.03 5.33 12.26
CA SER A 59 -50.10 5.26 13.73
C SER A 59 -49.52 4.01 14.42
N ALA A 60 -48.19 3.89 14.41
CA ALA A 60 -47.41 3.23 15.47
C ALA A 60 -46.00 3.85 15.53
N ALA A 61 -45.94 5.17 15.68
CA ALA A 61 -44.70 5.92 15.86
C ALA A 61 -44.38 6.03 17.36
N ALA A 62 -43.72 5.04 17.97
CA ALA A 62 -43.10 5.21 19.29
C ALA A 62 -42.09 4.13 19.75
N ALA A 63 -41.97 2.95 19.13
CA ALA A 63 -41.10 1.89 19.66
C ALA A 63 -39.94 1.54 18.71
N ALA A 64 -38.71 1.74 19.20
CA ALA A 64 -37.40 1.42 18.60
C ALA A 64 -36.86 2.34 17.50
N ARG A 65 -36.56 3.61 17.83
CA ARG A 65 -35.72 4.51 17.00
C ARG A 65 -34.75 5.36 17.85
N PHE A 66 -33.65 4.77 18.33
CA PHE A 66 -32.57 5.50 18.99
C PHE A 66 -31.20 5.10 18.43
N VAL A 67 -30.49 6.06 17.79
CA VAL A 67 -29.06 6.39 18.00
C VAL A 67 -28.86 7.89 17.63
N LEU A 68 -28.15 8.61 18.52
CA LEU A 68 -27.81 10.05 18.62
C LEU A 68 -28.94 11.09 18.94
N PRO A 69 -28.79 11.90 20.02
CA PRO A 69 -29.53 13.15 20.17
C PRO A 69 -28.92 14.20 19.25
N ALA A 70 -29.73 14.82 18.38
CA ALA A 70 -29.30 16.01 17.67
C ALA A 70 -29.06 17.12 18.70
N SER A 71 -27.81 17.55 18.88
CA SER A 71 -27.51 18.80 19.59
C SER A 71 -27.45 19.93 18.57
N ASP A 72 -27.94 21.11 18.94
CA ASP A 72 -27.90 22.36 18.15
C ASP A 72 -26.47 22.78 17.71
N ALA A 73 -25.44 22.05 18.14
CA ALA A 73 -24.03 22.28 17.80
C ALA A 73 -23.71 22.02 16.32
N CYS A 74 -24.45 21.15 15.63
CA CYS A 74 -24.18 20.84 14.21
C CYS A 74 -24.39 22.06 13.30
N ALA A 75 -25.32 22.95 13.61
CA ALA A 75 -25.63 24.10 12.74
C ALA A 75 -24.57 25.23 12.78
N ARG A 76 -23.62 25.19 13.72
CA ARG A 76 -22.62 26.27 13.95
C ARG A 76 -21.20 25.91 13.51
N ALA A 77 -21.00 24.76 12.88
CA ALA A 77 -19.68 24.29 12.44
C ALA A 77 -19.33 24.78 11.02
N PRO A 78 -18.09 25.21 10.76
CA PRO A 78 -17.66 25.68 9.44
C PRO A 78 -17.72 24.58 8.36
N THR A 79 -17.76 23.30 8.76
CA THR A 79 -17.85 22.14 7.88
C THR A 79 -19.22 21.92 7.24
N CYS A 80 -20.26 22.60 7.70
CA CYS A 80 -21.59 22.56 7.09
C CYS A 80 -21.60 23.09 5.66
N VAL A 81 -20.63 23.94 5.30
CA VAL A 81 -20.42 24.44 3.94
C VAL A 81 -20.05 23.31 2.96
N HIS A 82 -19.28 22.31 3.41
CA HIS A 82 -18.94 21.13 2.60
C HIS A 82 -20.11 20.14 2.48
N ALA A 83 -20.92 20.01 3.54
CA ALA A 83 -22.12 19.17 3.52
C ALA A 83 -23.16 19.69 2.51
N ALA A 84 -23.42 21.00 2.49
CA ALA A 84 -24.37 21.64 1.56
C ALA A 84 -23.94 21.58 0.08
N ALA A 85 -22.64 21.51 -0.21
CA ALA A 85 -22.12 21.31 -1.56
C ALA A 85 -22.28 19.85 -2.01
N ALA A 86 -21.96 18.89 -1.13
CA ALA A 86 -22.19 17.46 -1.38
C ALA A 86 -23.68 17.11 -1.53
N GLU A 87 -24.58 17.86 -0.87
CA GLU A 87 -26.04 17.74 -1.01
C GLU A 87 -26.54 17.94 -2.44
N ARG A 88 -25.92 18.82 -3.23
CA ARG A 88 -26.33 19.07 -4.64
C ARG A 88 -25.93 17.94 -5.58
N ASP A 89 -24.85 17.23 -5.28
CA ASP A 89 -24.33 16.13 -6.09
C ASP A 89 -24.82 14.73 -5.63
N ALA A 90 -25.38 14.63 -4.43
CA ALA A 90 -25.84 13.38 -3.81
C ALA A 90 -27.03 12.70 -4.53
N ALA A 91 -27.71 13.37 -5.48
CA ALA A 91 -28.75 12.75 -6.31
C ALA A 91 -28.19 11.72 -7.31
N ALA A 92 -26.86 11.65 -7.50
CA ALA A 92 -26.19 10.78 -8.48
C ALA A 92 -25.32 9.64 -7.89
N TRP A 93 -25.19 9.53 -6.57
CA TRP A 93 -24.19 8.64 -5.96
C TRP A 93 -24.68 7.21 -5.72
N ARG A 94 -24.07 6.24 -6.42
CA ARG A 94 -24.34 4.78 -6.33
C ARG A 94 -23.15 3.88 -5.88
N PRO A 95 -22.19 4.26 -5.03
CA PRO A 95 -21.30 3.26 -4.42
C PRO A 95 -21.83 2.80 -3.04
N ARG A 96 -21.71 1.49 -2.77
CA ARG A 96 -22.09 0.83 -1.51
C ARG A 96 -21.16 1.20 -0.33
N ALA A 97 -19.98 1.72 -0.62
CA ALA A 97 -19.00 2.18 0.36
C ALA A 97 -18.39 3.54 -0.06
N GLY A 98 -18.13 4.42 0.91
CA GLY A 98 -17.48 5.72 0.72
C GLY A 98 -16.34 5.91 1.71
N LEU A 99 -15.23 6.50 1.23
CA LEU A 99 -14.06 6.82 2.04
C LEU A 99 -13.87 8.34 2.05
N LEU A 100 -13.94 8.95 3.24
CA LEU A 100 -13.72 10.37 3.46
C LEU A 100 -12.32 10.57 4.03
N VAL A 101 -11.45 11.20 3.25
CA VAL A 101 -10.09 11.52 3.66
C VAL A 101 -9.97 13.00 3.96
N GLY A 102 -9.16 13.35 4.95
CA GLY A 102 -8.85 14.74 5.24
C GLY A 102 -7.82 14.86 6.34
N GLU A 103 -7.14 15.99 6.35
CA GLU A 103 -6.20 16.35 7.41
C GLU A 103 -6.91 16.47 8.78
N PRO A 104 -6.16 16.48 9.90
CA PRO A 104 -6.70 16.83 11.21
C PRO A 104 -7.42 18.19 11.18
N GLY A 105 -8.56 18.30 11.87
CA GLY A 105 -9.32 19.56 11.95
C GLY A 105 -10.19 19.89 10.74
N MET A 106 -10.21 19.06 9.67
CA MET A 106 -11.10 19.23 8.51
C MET A 106 -12.59 18.92 8.80
N GLY A 107 -12.92 18.50 10.03
CA GLY A 107 -14.30 18.21 10.48
C GLY A 107 -14.96 17.00 9.83
N LYS A 108 -14.16 15.94 9.59
CA LYS A 108 -14.62 14.63 9.11
C LYS A 108 -15.73 14.05 10.00
N THR A 109 -15.56 14.11 11.33
CA THR A 109 -16.56 13.66 12.31
C THR A 109 -17.89 14.39 12.16
N GLN A 110 -17.87 15.72 12.09
CA GLN A 110 -19.07 16.53 11.87
C GLN A 110 -19.73 16.18 10.53
N PHE A 111 -18.95 16.00 9.46
CA PHE A 111 -19.49 15.60 8.16
C PHE A 111 -20.23 14.24 8.23
N LEU A 112 -19.62 13.22 8.85
CA LEU A 112 -20.28 11.92 9.04
C LEU A 112 -21.54 12.03 9.91
N GLN A 113 -21.54 12.88 10.93
CA GLN A 113 -22.73 13.12 11.76
C GLN A 113 -23.87 13.77 10.97
N CYS A 114 -23.58 14.78 10.14
CA CYS A 114 -24.53 15.37 9.21
C CYS A 114 -25.07 14.33 8.21
N LEU A 115 -24.18 13.51 7.64
CA LEU A 115 -24.55 12.44 6.70
C LEU A 115 -25.47 11.39 7.36
N ALA A 116 -25.20 11.00 8.61
CA ALA A 116 -26.04 10.09 9.36
C ALA A 116 -27.43 10.68 9.66
N ALA A 117 -27.51 11.98 10.00
CA ALA A 117 -28.76 12.68 10.21
C ALA A 117 -29.60 12.75 8.92
N GLU A 118 -28.96 13.04 7.78
CA GLU A 118 -29.61 13.11 6.48
C GLU A 118 -30.08 11.74 5.97
N ALA A 119 -29.26 10.69 6.13
CA ALA A 119 -29.66 9.32 5.79
C ALA A 119 -30.95 8.90 6.51
N ARG A 120 -31.12 9.35 7.76
CA ARG A 120 -32.32 9.13 8.57
C ARG A 120 -33.50 9.99 8.13
N ALA A 121 -33.26 11.22 7.66
CA ALA A 121 -34.29 12.13 7.16
C ALA A 121 -34.89 11.63 5.84
N ARG A 122 -34.07 11.13 4.91
CA ARG A 122 -34.50 10.62 3.60
C ARG A 122 -35.20 9.26 3.68
N GLU A 123 -34.68 8.36 4.51
CA GLU A 123 -35.21 7.00 4.66
C GLU A 123 -35.41 6.66 6.14
N PRO A 124 -36.57 7.03 6.72
CA PRO A 124 -36.84 6.86 8.15
C PRO A 124 -36.82 5.41 8.66
N GLN A 125 -36.84 4.42 7.75
CA GLN A 125 -36.80 3.00 8.05
C GLN A 125 -35.36 2.43 8.12
N ARG A 126 -34.36 3.16 7.59
CA ARG A 126 -32.97 2.74 7.59
C ARG A 126 -32.32 3.04 8.95
N TRP A 127 -31.60 2.06 9.50
CA TRP A 127 -30.77 2.25 10.69
C TRP A 127 -29.51 3.03 10.35
N ALA A 128 -29.11 3.99 11.18
CA ALA A 128 -27.84 4.71 11.02
C ALA A 128 -27.00 4.53 12.30
N VAL A 129 -25.87 3.83 12.19
CA VAL A 129 -24.96 3.55 13.31
C VAL A 129 -23.63 4.25 13.07
N VAL A 130 -23.26 5.16 13.98
CA VAL A 130 -21.97 5.88 13.93
C VAL A 130 -21.01 5.25 14.93
N VAL A 131 -19.96 4.61 14.44
CA VAL A 131 -18.91 3.96 15.22
C VAL A 131 -17.73 4.91 15.33
N GLN A 132 -17.52 5.49 16.50
CA GLN A 132 -16.27 6.20 16.82
C GLN A 132 -15.21 5.18 17.25
N ALA A 133 -14.23 4.90 16.39
CA ALA A 133 -13.23 3.85 16.61
C ALA A 133 -12.50 4.03 17.94
N LEU A 134 -12.04 5.26 18.23
CA LEU A 134 -11.36 5.61 19.47
C LEU A 134 -12.20 5.34 20.72
N ARG A 135 -13.51 5.61 20.67
CA ARG A 135 -14.43 5.40 21.81
C ARG A 135 -14.64 3.92 22.12
N HIS A 136 -14.57 3.07 21.09
CA HIS A 136 -14.80 1.63 21.18
C HIS A 136 -13.52 0.81 21.22
N ARG A 137 -12.34 1.46 21.39
CA ARG A 137 -11.04 0.79 21.50
C ARG A 137 -10.99 -0.33 22.54
N HIS A 138 -11.72 -0.18 23.65
CA HIS A 138 -11.76 -1.16 24.72
C HIS A 138 -12.44 -2.48 24.31
N LEU A 139 -13.32 -2.44 23.31
CA LEU A 139 -13.88 -3.64 22.68
C LEU A 139 -12.85 -4.28 21.74
N LEU A 140 -12.20 -3.47 20.89
CA LEU A 140 -11.15 -3.93 19.97
C LEU A 140 -9.96 -4.59 20.70
N GLN A 141 -9.62 -4.09 21.89
CA GLN A 141 -8.58 -4.67 22.75
C GLN A 141 -8.93 -6.08 23.24
N ARG A 142 -10.21 -6.37 23.48
CA ARG A 142 -10.68 -7.68 23.96
C ARG A 142 -10.91 -8.68 22.83
N PHE A 143 -11.00 -8.20 21.60
CA PHE A 143 -11.23 -9.05 20.44
C PHE A 143 -9.95 -9.85 20.08
N PRO A 144 -10.11 -11.07 19.56
CA PRO A 144 -8.98 -11.88 19.09
C PRO A 144 -8.24 -11.20 17.93
N GLU A 145 -7.05 -11.70 17.63
CA GLU A 145 -6.29 -11.27 16.45
C GLU A 145 -7.04 -11.58 15.14
N PRO A 146 -6.77 -10.85 14.03
CA PRO A 146 -7.56 -10.90 12.80
C PRO A 146 -8.00 -12.27 12.25
N PRO A 147 -7.19 -13.34 12.27
CA PRO A 147 -7.66 -14.67 11.83
C PRO A 147 -8.81 -15.25 12.65
N GLY A 148 -9.06 -14.75 13.87
CA GLY A 148 -10.16 -15.17 14.76
C GLY A 148 -11.36 -14.22 14.79
N LEU A 149 -11.35 -13.11 14.05
CA LEU A 149 -12.47 -12.16 14.01
C LEU A 149 -13.65 -12.73 13.20
N SER A 150 -14.87 -12.44 13.67
CA SER A 150 -16.10 -13.00 13.11
C SER A 150 -17.25 -11.98 13.13
N LYS A 151 -18.38 -12.33 12.50
CA LYS A 151 -19.60 -11.50 12.50
C LYS A 151 -20.13 -11.19 13.90
N GLU A 152 -19.87 -12.03 14.89
CA GLU A 152 -20.26 -11.75 16.29
C GLU A 152 -19.51 -10.56 16.87
N HIS A 153 -18.22 -10.44 16.58
CA HIS A 153 -17.40 -9.31 17.02
C HIS A 153 -17.82 -8.00 16.32
N LEU A 154 -18.24 -8.09 15.05
CA LEU A 154 -18.84 -6.95 14.33
C LEU A 154 -20.15 -6.51 14.99
N LEU A 155 -21.02 -7.45 15.36
CA LEU A 155 -22.27 -7.14 16.07
C LEU A 155 -21.99 -6.51 17.44
N ASP A 156 -21.03 -7.02 18.21
CA ASP A 156 -20.66 -6.45 19.51
C ASP A 156 -20.17 -5.00 19.37
N LEU A 157 -19.37 -4.70 18.33
CA LEU A 157 -18.92 -3.34 18.03
C LEU A 157 -20.09 -2.41 17.68
N LEU A 158 -21.01 -2.86 16.81
CA LEU A 158 -22.16 -2.06 16.37
C LEU A 158 -23.18 -1.86 17.50
N THR A 159 -23.41 -2.88 18.32
CA THR A 159 -24.27 -2.79 19.51
C THR A 159 -23.68 -1.83 20.53
N GLY A 160 -22.35 -1.87 20.77
CA GLY A 160 -21.67 -0.90 21.62
C GLY A 160 -21.85 0.53 21.13
N ALA A 161 -21.71 0.75 19.82
CA ALA A 161 -21.91 2.06 19.20
C ALA A 161 -23.36 2.55 19.27
N ALA A 162 -24.33 1.67 19.12
CA ALA A 162 -25.75 2.01 19.15
C ALA A 162 -26.29 2.30 20.56
N CYS A 163 -25.86 1.52 21.57
CA CYS A 163 -26.45 1.59 22.91
C CYS A 163 -25.70 2.54 23.87
N GLY A 164 -24.45 2.90 23.58
CA GLY A 164 -23.62 3.73 24.46
C GLY A 164 -23.29 3.06 25.80
N VAL A 165 -22.39 3.68 26.59
CA VAL A 165 -21.76 3.07 27.79
C VAL A 165 -22.74 2.91 28.99
N ALA A 166 -23.97 3.43 28.91
CA ALA A 166 -24.89 3.54 30.05
C ALA A 166 -26.23 2.77 29.87
N SER A 167 -26.32 1.85 28.92
CA SER A 167 -27.55 1.12 28.59
C SER A 167 -27.66 -0.22 29.35
N GLY A 168 -28.87 -0.57 29.81
CA GLY A 168 -29.13 -1.83 30.53
C GLY A 168 -29.06 -3.08 29.63
N ALA A 169 -28.73 -4.23 30.23
CA ALA A 169 -28.45 -5.48 29.50
C ALA A 169 -29.58 -5.95 28.56
N SER A 170 -30.85 -5.69 28.90
CA SER A 170 -31.99 -6.06 28.05
C SER A 170 -32.07 -5.24 26.76
N LEU A 171 -31.71 -3.95 26.79
CA LEU A 171 -31.73 -3.07 25.62
C LEU A 171 -30.61 -3.43 24.64
N ALA A 172 -29.44 -3.80 25.14
CA ALA A 172 -28.32 -4.24 24.33
C ALA A 172 -28.66 -5.52 23.55
N GLU A 173 -29.34 -6.48 24.20
CA GLU A 173 -29.75 -7.74 23.56
C GLU A 173 -30.78 -7.54 22.45
N VAL A 174 -31.82 -6.72 22.69
CA VAL A 174 -32.80 -6.38 21.65
C VAL A 174 -32.12 -5.64 20.49
N THR A 175 -31.23 -4.69 20.78
CA THR A 175 -30.50 -3.93 19.75
C THR A 175 -29.61 -4.85 18.92
N ARG A 176 -28.89 -5.80 19.55
CA ARG A 176 -28.06 -6.79 18.87
C ARG A 176 -28.87 -7.66 17.90
N ARG A 177 -30.05 -8.14 18.33
CA ARG A 177 -30.96 -8.93 17.46
C ARG A 177 -31.44 -8.13 16.27
N CYS A 178 -31.82 -6.86 16.46
CA CYS A 178 -32.24 -5.96 15.39
C CYS A 178 -31.12 -5.68 14.38
N LEU A 179 -29.90 -5.40 14.86
CA LEU A 179 -28.74 -5.16 14.01
C LEU A 179 -28.35 -6.39 13.19
N ARG A 180 -28.45 -7.59 13.78
CA ARG A 180 -28.25 -8.86 13.06
C ARG A 180 -29.24 -9.00 11.91
N ALA A 181 -30.54 -8.82 12.18
CA ALA A 181 -31.57 -8.87 11.14
C ALA A 181 -31.33 -7.80 10.05
N ALA A 182 -30.93 -6.58 10.44
CA ALA A 182 -30.64 -5.52 9.48
C ALA A 182 -29.42 -5.83 8.58
N LEU A 183 -28.39 -6.50 9.12
CA LEU A 183 -27.19 -6.88 8.35
C LEU A 183 -27.39 -8.13 7.49
N GLU A 184 -28.18 -9.10 7.94
CA GLU A 184 -28.30 -10.42 7.30
C GLU A 184 -29.55 -10.56 6.42
N ASP A 185 -30.66 -9.94 6.80
CA ASP A 185 -31.96 -10.12 6.13
C ASP A 185 -32.29 -8.94 5.22
N THR A 186 -32.32 -7.73 5.78
CA THR A 186 -32.96 -6.54 5.16
C THR A 186 -31.98 -5.67 4.39
N GLY A 187 -30.75 -5.53 4.89
CA GLY A 187 -29.75 -4.58 4.39
C GLY A 187 -30.06 -3.11 4.72
N GLU A 188 -31.15 -2.81 5.44
CA GLU A 188 -31.61 -1.46 5.77
C GLU A 188 -30.79 -0.81 6.90
N ILE A 189 -29.47 -0.82 6.77
CA ILE A 189 -28.53 -0.23 7.71
C ILE A 189 -27.42 0.54 6.98
N ALA A 190 -27.11 1.73 7.52
CA ALA A 190 -25.97 2.55 7.20
C ALA A 190 -25.00 2.54 8.38
N VAL A 191 -23.74 2.22 8.12
CA VAL A 191 -22.68 2.21 9.13
C VAL A 191 -21.63 3.26 8.78
N LEU A 192 -21.38 4.19 9.70
CA LEU A 192 -20.40 5.25 9.55
C LEU A 192 -19.30 5.05 10.59
N VAL A 193 -18.08 4.73 10.15
CA VAL A 193 -16.92 4.48 11.01
C VAL A 193 -16.01 5.70 10.99
N ASP A 194 -15.86 6.34 12.14
CA ASP A 194 -15.08 7.56 12.31
C ASP A 194 -13.76 7.27 13.03
N GLY A 195 -12.65 7.80 12.50
CA GLY A 195 -11.34 7.81 13.16
C GLY A 195 -10.58 6.47 13.09
N VAL A 196 -10.57 5.80 11.93
CA VAL A 196 -9.78 4.55 11.74
C VAL A 196 -8.28 4.80 11.89
N ASP A 197 -7.83 6.01 11.56
CA ASP A 197 -6.46 6.50 11.77
C ASP A 197 -6.14 6.88 13.23
N GLU A 198 -7.16 7.03 14.08
CA GLU A 198 -7.00 7.49 15.47
C GLU A 198 -6.77 6.35 16.47
N ILE A 199 -6.73 5.10 16.00
CA ILE A 199 -6.46 3.93 16.83
C ILE A 199 -5.04 3.40 16.59
N CYS A 200 -4.45 2.79 17.62
CA CYS A 200 -3.11 2.20 17.56
C CYS A 200 -2.98 1.27 16.34
N PRO A 201 -1.81 1.24 15.65
CA PRO A 201 -1.56 0.32 14.53
C PRO A 201 -1.92 -1.14 14.85
N ALA A 202 -1.74 -1.58 16.10
CA ALA A 202 -2.09 -2.94 16.54
C ALA A 202 -3.60 -3.27 16.47
N TYR A 203 -4.49 -2.27 16.53
CA TYR A 203 -5.95 -2.46 16.41
C TYR A 203 -6.51 -2.04 15.06
N LYS A 204 -5.73 -1.30 14.27
CA LYS A 204 -6.06 -0.90 12.91
C LYS A 204 -6.39 -2.11 12.05
N ASP A 205 -5.55 -3.15 12.11
CA ASP A 205 -5.76 -4.39 11.35
C ASP A 205 -7.05 -5.12 11.77
N LYS A 206 -7.38 -5.08 13.07
CA LYS A 206 -8.65 -5.63 13.57
C LYS A 206 -9.85 -4.88 13.03
N LEU A 207 -9.79 -3.54 13.00
CA LEU A 207 -10.89 -2.71 12.49
C LEU A 207 -11.03 -2.83 10.97
N ILE A 208 -9.92 -2.90 10.23
CA ILE A 208 -9.92 -3.19 8.78
C ILE A 208 -10.58 -4.56 8.53
N ARG A 209 -10.20 -5.60 9.27
CA ARG A 209 -10.83 -6.92 9.12
C ARG A 209 -12.33 -6.90 9.46
N LEU A 210 -12.76 -6.13 10.46
CA LEU A 210 -14.19 -5.95 10.76
C LEU A 210 -14.93 -5.20 9.64
N LEU A 211 -14.29 -4.24 8.97
CA LEU A 211 -14.83 -3.57 7.78
C LEU A 211 -14.99 -4.55 6.61
N GLU A 212 -14.03 -5.45 6.38
CA GLU A 212 -14.16 -6.51 5.38
C GLU A 212 -15.37 -7.41 5.68
N ILE A 213 -15.50 -7.88 6.93
CA ILE A 213 -16.65 -8.69 7.38
C ILE A 213 -17.96 -7.91 7.19
N LEU A 214 -17.98 -6.60 7.47
CA LEU A 214 -19.14 -5.75 7.25
C LEU A 214 -19.52 -5.67 5.76
N LEU A 215 -18.55 -5.57 4.86
CA LEU A 215 -18.78 -5.56 3.41
C LEU A 215 -19.23 -6.92 2.84
N GLU A 216 -19.03 -8.02 3.57
CA GLU A 216 -19.61 -9.33 3.25
C GLU A 216 -21.11 -9.45 3.64
N THR A 217 -21.66 -8.50 4.42
CA THR A 217 -23.08 -8.48 4.84
C THR A 217 -24.00 -7.79 3.82
N LYS A 218 -25.33 -7.76 4.02
CA LYS A 218 -26.26 -7.01 3.14
C LYS A 218 -26.29 -5.50 3.37
N VAL A 219 -25.36 -4.93 4.15
CA VAL A 219 -25.27 -3.47 4.40
C VAL A 219 -25.34 -2.66 3.09
N GLN A 220 -26.23 -1.67 3.07
CA GLN A 220 -26.47 -0.81 1.90
C GLN A 220 -25.48 0.35 1.80
N LEU A 221 -25.04 0.87 2.96
CA LEU A 221 -24.19 2.06 3.00
C LEU A 221 -23.12 1.94 4.10
N VAL A 222 -21.85 2.04 3.70
CA VAL A 222 -20.72 2.13 4.63
C VAL A 222 -19.93 3.40 4.34
N TRP A 223 -19.67 4.24 5.36
CA TRP A 223 -18.77 5.38 5.24
C TRP A 223 -17.65 5.27 6.25
N VAL A 224 -16.43 5.56 5.83
CA VAL A 224 -15.26 5.54 6.71
C VAL A 224 -14.54 6.88 6.61
N SER A 225 -14.22 7.50 7.74
CA SER A 225 -13.30 8.65 7.77
C SER A 225 -11.87 8.21 8.08
N SER A 226 -10.90 8.88 7.47
CA SER A 226 -9.49 8.62 7.75
C SER A 226 -8.54 9.77 7.39
N ARG A 227 -7.26 9.61 7.72
CA ARG A 227 -6.14 10.47 7.26
C ARG A 227 -5.58 10.01 5.91
N PRO A 228 -4.91 10.91 5.15
CA PRO A 228 -4.30 10.56 3.85
C PRO A 228 -3.29 9.40 3.93
N GLU A 229 -2.61 9.24 5.06
CA GLU A 229 -1.56 8.23 5.26
C GLU A 229 -2.06 6.79 5.12
N VAL A 230 -3.34 6.55 5.40
CA VAL A 230 -3.95 5.21 5.37
C VAL A 230 -5.00 5.08 4.26
N GLU A 231 -5.05 6.08 3.37
CA GLU A 231 -5.93 6.16 2.21
C GLU A 231 -5.79 4.94 1.31
N VAL A 232 -4.57 4.54 0.97
CA VAL A 232 -4.30 3.43 0.04
C VAL A 232 -4.88 2.12 0.57
N SER A 233 -4.55 1.78 1.82
CA SER A 233 -5.00 0.54 2.46
C SER A 233 -6.53 0.48 2.63
N LEU A 234 -7.17 1.61 2.97
CA LEU A 234 -8.64 1.66 3.10
C LEU A 234 -9.35 1.73 1.75
N SER A 235 -8.77 2.37 0.74
CA SER A 235 -9.32 2.41 -0.62
C SER A 235 -9.34 1.01 -1.25
N GLU A 236 -8.29 0.21 -1.02
CA GLU A 236 -8.23 -1.20 -1.41
C GLU A 236 -9.29 -2.04 -0.68
N THR A 237 -9.41 -1.87 0.64
CA THR A 237 -10.39 -2.60 1.47
C THR A 237 -11.83 -2.27 1.07
N LEU A 238 -12.16 -0.99 0.90
CA LEU A 238 -13.51 -0.52 0.60
C LEU A 238 -13.85 -0.58 -0.90
N ARG A 239 -12.85 -0.80 -1.76
CA ARG A 239 -12.95 -0.80 -3.23
C ARG A 239 -13.61 0.47 -3.77
N CYS A 240 -13.29 1.61 -3.18
CA CYS A 240 -13.80 2.92 -3.60
C CYS A 240 -12.69 3.98 -3.56
N PRO A 241 -12.75 4.99 -4.44
CA PRO A 241 -11.82 6.10 -4.37
C PRO A 241 -12.09 6.96 -3.13
N ALA A 242 -11.03 7.48 -2.53
CA ALA A 242 -11.15 8.44 -1.44
C ALA A 242 -11.68 9.80 -1.94
N SER A 243 -12.59 10.37 -1.17
CA SER A 243 -13.05 11.75 -1.34
C SER A 243 -12.37 12.63 -0.30
N SER A 244 -11.62 13.64 -0.76
CA SER A 244 -10.97 14.59 0.14
C SER A 244 -11.85 15.79 0.43
N LEU A 245 -11.94 16.20 1.70
CA LEU A 245 -12.47 17.52 2.02
C LEU A 245 -11.53 18.60 1.46
N ARG A 246 -12.10 19.60 0.79
CA ARG A 246 -11.32 20.73 0.26
C ARG A 246 -11.09 21.80 1.33
N PRO A 247 -10.01 22.57 1.26
CA PRO A 247 -9.86 23.82 2.01
C PRO A 247 -11.05 24.77 1.91
N LEU A 248 -11.30 25.55 2.96
CA LEU A 248 -12.20 26.70 2.90
C LEU A 248 -11.59 27.82 2.05
N SER A 249 -12.36 28.39 1.14
CA SER A 249 -11.95 29.59 0.39
C SER A 249 -11.94 30.83 1.28
N LYS A 250 -11.21 31.88 0.89
CA LYS A 250 -11.16 33.15 1.63
C LYS A 250 -12.56 33.72 1.92
N GLU A 251 -13.47 33.62 0.95
CA GLU A 251 -14.85 34.09 1.09
C GLU A 251 -15.63 33.24 2.11
N GLU A 252 -15.49 31.91 2.07
CA GLU A 252 -16.12 31.01 3.04
C GLU A 252 -15.58 31.24 4.46
N GLN A 253 -14.28 31.53 4.61
CA GLN A 253 -13.66 31.88 5.89
C GLN A 253 -14.27 33.18 6.45
N ARG A 254 -14.33 34.26 5.65
CA ARG A 254 -14.92 35.55 6.05
C ARG A 254 -16.40 35.40 6.42
N ASN A 255 -17.16 34.73 5.55
CA ASN A 255 -18.60 34.52 5.76
C ASN A 255 -18.86 33.78 7.06
N PHE A 256 -18.08 32.73 7.37
CA PHE A 256 -18.22 32.00 8.62
C PHE A 256 -17.95 32.91 9.83
N LEU A 257 -16.87 33.69 9.83
CA LEU A 257 -16.53 34.61 10.92
C LEU A 257 -17.66 35.63 11.18
N CYS A 258 -18.12 36.28 10.10
CA CYS A 258 -19.21 37.25 10.17
C CYS A 258 -20.50 36.62 10.71
N GLN A 259 -20.88 35.43 10.23
CA GLN A 259 -22.07 34.72 10.70
C GLN A 259 -21.95 34.24 12.13
N HIS A 260 -20.77 33.75 12.53
CA HIS A 260 -20.51 33.26 13.89
C HIS A 260 -20.68 34.39 14.91
N TRP A 261 -20.00 35.52 14.71
CA TRP A 261 -20.12 36.69 15.60
C TRP A 261 -21.52 37.31 15.56
N ALA A 262 -22.14 37.38 14.38
CA ALA A 262 -23.53 37.84 14.24
C ALA A 262 -24.51 36.98 15.05
N SER A 263 -24.35 35.65 15.04
CA SER A 263 -25.20 34.73 15.78
C SER A 263 -25.04 34.85 17.30
N LEU A 264 -23.83 35.17 17.78
CA LEU A 264 -23.53 35.36 19.20
C LEU A 264 -24.12 36.68 19.74
N HIS A 265 -24.07 37.74 18.94
CA HIS A 265 -24.51 39.08 19.35
C HIS A 265 -25.90 39.47 18.83
N GLY A 266 -26.59 38.59 18.10
CA GLY A 266 -27.93 38.84 17.57
C GLY A 266 -28.02 40.03 16.60
N CYS A 267 -27.00 40.24 15.76
CA CYS A 267 -26.90 41.39 14.85
C CYS A 267 -26.63 40.96 13.39
N SER A 268 -26.52 41.93 12.46
CA SER A 268 -26.25 41.65 11.04
C SER A 268 -24.78 41.28 10.81
N ALA A 269 -24.53 40.25 10.01
CA ALA A 269 -23.18 39.79 9.63
C ALA A 269 -22.33 40.89 8.96
N ALA A 270 -22.96 41.84 8.26
CA ALA A 270 -22.25 42.93 7.56
C ALA A 270 -21.44 43.85 8.50
N VAL A 271 -21.76 43.91 9.79
CA VAL A 271 -21.05 44.75 10.77
C VAL A 271 -19.60 44.27 10.98
N PHE A 272 -19.37 42.97 10.84
CA PHE A 272 -18.06 42.35 11.09
C PHE A 272 -17.21 42.17 9.83
N GLU A 273 -17.71 42.54 8.65
CA GLU A 273 -17.01 42.36 7.37
C GLU A 273 -15.61 43.00 7.34
N PRO A 274 -15.39 44.25 7.83
CA PRO A 274 -14.07 44.86 7.83
C PRO A 274 -13.07 44.11 8.73
N LEU A 275 -13.54 43.63 9.89
CA LEU A 275 -12.73 42.87 10.84
C LEU A 275 -12.35 41.50 10.29
N ALA A 276 -13.32 40.80 9.68
CA ALA A 276 -13.09 39.50 9.05
C ALA A 276 -12.12 39.61 7.86
N CYS A 277 -12.23 40.66 7.03
CA CYS A 277 -11.31 40.91 5.94
C CYS A 277 -9.88 41.16 6.43
N GLU A 278 -9.69 42.11 7.35
CA GLU A 278 -8.36 42.45 7.90
C GLU A 278 -7.69 41.23 8.55
N MET A 279 -8.46 40.43 9.32
CA MET A 279 -7.94 39.23 9.99
C MET A 279 -7.54 38.14 8.99
N VAL A 280 -8.40 37.82 8.02
CA VAL A 280 -8.12 36.80 7.01
C VAL A 280 -6.91 37.21 6.18
N ASP A 281 -6.87 38.45 5.69
CA ASP A 281 -5.79 38.92 4.84
C ASP A 281 -4.46 39.02 5.60
N SER A 282 -4.45 39.52 6.86
CA SER A 282 -3.24 39.60 7.68
C SER A 282 -2.66 38.22 8.05
N LEU A 283 -3.51 37.26 8.43
CA LEU A 283 -3.06 35.91 8.78
C LEU A 283 -2.60 35.13 7.54
N LEU A 284 -3.17 35.39 6.36
CA LEU A 284 -2.71 34.83 5.09
C LEU A 284 -1.35 35.40 4.66
N ASP A 285 -1.15 36.71 4.81
CA ASP A 285 0.10 37.38 4.48
C ASP A 285 1.25 36.91 5.39
N ALA A 286 0.96 36.65 6.68
CA ALA A 286 1.91 36.08 7.64
C ALA A 286 2.42 34.69 7.23
N GLU A 287 1.67 33.94 6.42
CA GLU A 287 2.04 32.60 5.96
C GLU A 287 2.85 32.57 4.65
N GLY A 288 3.15 33.75 4.07
CA GLY A 288 4.17 33.91 3.03
C GLY A 288 3.96 33.04 1.77
N GLY A 289 2.71 32.76 1.41
CA GLY A 289 2.39 31.93 0.24
C GLY A 289 2.63 30.43 0.43
N SER A 290 2.60 29.92 1.67
CA SER A 290 2.50 28.48 1.95
C SER A 290 1.40 27.81 1.10
N GLN A 291 1.66 26.60 0.59
CA GLN A 291 0.71 25.84 -0.24
C GLN A 291 -0.63 25.54 0.46
N ARG A 292 -0.69 25.64 1.79
CA ARG A 292 -1.93 25.56 2.59
C ARG A 292 -1.89 26.63 3.68
N SER A 293 -2.93 27.45 3.74
CA SER A 293 -3.11 28.44 4.79
C SER A 293 -3.62 27.80 6.09
N LEU A 294 -3.30 28.38 7.24
CA LEU A 294 -3.86 28.02 8.54
C LEU A 294 -5.39 27.99 8.50
N LEU A 295 -6.00 29.02 7.88
CA LEU A 295 -7.45 29.18 7.80
C LEU A 295 -8.10 28.27 6.76
N ASP A 296 -7.32 27.51 5.99
CA ASP A 296 -7.83 26.44 5.14
C ASP A 296 -8.48 25.32 5.96
N VAL A 297 -8.05 25.16 7.22
CA VAL A 297 -8.56 24.17 8.17
C VAL A 297 -9.75 24.78 8.93
N PRO A 298 -10.98 24.22 8.80
CA PRO A 298 -12.19 24.70 9.47
C PRO A 298 -12.03 24.90 10.98
N LEU A 299 -11.31 24.01 11.67
CA LEU A 299 -11.04 24.12 13.11
C LEU A 299 -10.31 25.43 13.48
N HIS A 300 -9.39 25.91 12.64
CA HIS A 300 -8.67 27.16 12.92
C HIS A 300 -9.50 28.41 12.65
N VAL A 301 -10.41 28.36 11.68
CA VAL A 301 -11.36 29.46 11.46
C VAL A 301 -12.28 29.59 12.68
N GLN A 302 -12.76 28.46 13.20
CA GLN A 302 -13.52 28.43 14.45
C GLN A 302 -12.69 28.94 15.64
N MET A 303 -11.44 28.51 15.75
CA MET A 303 -10.51 28.98 16.78
C MET A 303 -10.33 30.50 16.73
N ALA A 304 -10.12 31.07 15.54
CA ALA A 304 -9.99 32.50 15.34
C ALA A 304 -11.28 33.24 15.72
N ALA A 305 -12.45 32.72 15.31
CA ALA A 305 -13.76 33.27 15.66
C ALA A 305 -13.93 33.37 17.20
N GLU A 306 -13.64 32.29 17.91
CA GLU A 306 -13.80 32.20 19.37
C GLU A 306 -12.76 33.02 20.15
N THR A 307 -11.56 33.20 19.58
CA THR A 307 -10.44 33.90 20.24
C THR A 307 -10.56 35.41 20.10
N TYR A 308 -11.06 35.87 18.96
CA TYR A 308 -11.22 37.30 18.66
C TYR A 308 -12.64 37.83 18.90
N GLU A 309 -13.54 37.02 19.46
CA GLU A 309 -14.88 37.48 19.88
C GLU A 309 -14.85 38.74 20.77
N PRO A 310 -13.95 38.90 21.76
CA PRO A 310 -13.88 40.13 22.54
C PRO A 310 -13.53 41.38 21.72
N LEU A 311 -12.70 41.22 20.69
CA LEU A 311 -12.33 42.31 19.77
C LEU A 311 -13.51 42.64 18.84
N ALA A 312 -14.24 41.62 18.38
CA ALA A 312 -15.48 41.79 17.62
C ALA A 312 -16.53 42.56 18.44
N ALA A 313 -16.71 42.20 19.72
CA ALA A 313 -17.60 42.91 20.65
C ALA A 313 -17.19 44.38 20.84
N GLN A 314 -15.88 44.66 21.00
CA GLN A 314 -15.37 46.04 21.08
C GLN A 314 -15.68 46.86 19.84
N MET A 315 -15.54 46.28 18.64
CA MET A 315 -15.88 46.96 17.39
C MET A 315 -17.37 47.28 17.27
N LEU A 316 -18.24 46.38 17.74
CA LEU A 316 -19.69 46.60 17.81
C LEU A 316 -20.02 47.81 18.71
N HIS A 317 -19.32 47.96 19.84
CA HIS A 317 -19.52 49.08 20.77
C HIS A 317 -18.87 50.40 20.31
N ALA A 318 -17.76 50.35 19.57
CA ALA A 318 -17.00 51.53 19.14
C ALA A 318 -17.48 52.17 17.83
N GLY A 319 -18.53 51.64 17.18
CA GLY A 319 -19.12 52.25 15.98
C GLY A 319 -18.21 52.26 14.74
N GLY A 320 -17.30 51.29 14.60
CA GLY A 320 -16.45 51.16 13.41
C GLY A 320 -15.14 51.96 13.43
N GLY A 321 -14.49 52.09 14.59
CA GLY A 321 -13.18 52.73 14.72
C GLY A 321 -12.05 52.07 13.90
N GLN A 322 -10.99 52.83 13.64
CA GLN A 322 -9.83 52.44 12.82
C GLN A 322 -9.10 51.23 13.44
N LEU A 323 -9.02 50.13 12.70
CA LEU A 323 -8.28 48.92 13.11
C LEU A 323 -6.77 49.23 13.18
N PRO A 324 -6.06 48.79 14.24
CA PRO A 324 -4.61 48.87 14.25
C PRO A 324 -4.03 47.95 13.18
N LYS A 325 -3.34 48.51 12.18
CA LYS A 325 -2.58 47.71 11.20
C LYS A 325 -1.56 46.84 11.94
N GLY A 326 -1.50 45.54 11.63
CA GLY A 326 -0.67 44.57 12.35
C GLY A 326 -1.32 43.95 13.60
N ALA A 327 -2.64 44.12 13.79
CA ALA A 327 -3.36 43.55 14.94
C ALA A 327 -3.45 42.01 14.96
N PHE A 328 -3.20 41.36 13.82
CA PHE A 328 -3.33 39.91 13.65
C PHE A 328 -1.99 39.32 13.23
N SER A 329 -1.41 38.50 14.10
CA SER A 329 -0.25 37.66 13.81
C SER A 329 -0.56 36.21 14.17
N LEU A 330 0.15 35.27 13.54
CA LEU A 330 0.03 33.85 13.89
C LEU A 330 0.37 33.63 15.38
N TYR A 331 1.41 34.33 15.87
CA TYR A 331 1.78 34.32 17.28
C TYR A 331 0.65 34.79 18.20
N ASP A 332 0.01 35.92 17.90
CA ASP A 332 -1.05 36.48 18.75
C ASP A 332 -2.31 35.61 18.79
N LEU A 333 -2.68 34.97 17.67
CA LEU A 333 -3.81 34.04 17.62
C LEU A 333 -3.58 32.85 18.57
N TYR A 334 -2.42 32.19 18.46
CA TYR A 334 -2.09 31.03 19.30
C TYR A 334 -1.88 31.42 20.75
N ARG A 335 -1.21 32.55 21.02
CA ARG A 335 -1.04 33.07 22.38
C ARG A 335 -2.38 33.32 23.07
N ARG A 336 -3.28 34.07 22.43
CA ARG A 336 -4.62 34.36 22.98
C ARG A 336 -5.44 33.09 23.21
N PHE A 337 -5.36 32.12 22.29
CA PHE A 337 -6.05 30.84 22.47
C PHE A 337 -5.47 30.04 23.64
N VAL A 338 -4.15 29.92 23.73
CA VAL A 338 -3.47 29.24 24.83
C VAL A 338 -3.78 29.92 26.16
N ASP A 339 -3.79 31.26 26.22
CA ASP A 339 -4.19 32.03 27.39
C ASP A 339 -5.64 31.72 27.79
N LYS A 340 -6.58 31.70 26.84
CA LYS A 340 -7.97 31.31 27.10
C LYS A 340 -8.09 29.89 27.66
N LYS A 341 -7.29 28.94 27.14
CA LYS A 341 -7.25 27.55 27.64
C LYS A 341 -6.61 27.45 29.01
N ARG A 342 -5.56 28.24 29.28
CA ARG A 342 -4.93 28.37 30.59
C ARG A 342 -5.93 28.90 31.62
N GLU A 343 -6.74 29.89 31.27
CA GLU A 343 -7.80 30.41 32.14
C GLU A 343 -8.91 29.38 32.41
N LEU A 344 -9.36 28.64 31.38
CA LEU A 344 -10.32 27.54 31.58
C LEU A 344 -9.74 26.42 32.45
N PHE A 345 -8.44 26.14 32.31
CA PHE A 345 -7.73 25.20 33.18
C PHE A 345 -7.74 25.69 34.63
N LYS A 346 -7.38 26.96 34.88
CA LYS A 346 -7.47 27.57 36.22
C LYS A 346 -8.86 27.45 36.82
N GLN A 347 -9.91 27.79 36.06
CA GLN A 347 -11.31 27.70 36.50
C GLN A 347 -11.72 26.27 36.87
N ARG A 348 -11.35 25.30 36.03
CA ARG A 348 -11.71 23.88 36.24
C ARG A 348 -11.10 23.27 37.49
N PHE A 349 -9.91 23.76 37.89
CA PHE A 349 -9.23 23.34 39.11
C PHE A 349 -9.47 24.27 40.30
N GLY A 350 -10.40 25.25 40.18
CA GLY A 350 -10.76 26.16 41.27
C GLY A 350 -9.62 27.09 41.69
N LEU A 351 -8.68 27.39 40.79
CA LEU A 351 -7.53 28.24 41.05
C LEU A 351 -7.94 29.72 40.91
N THR A 352 -7.75 30.50 41.97
CA THR A 352 -7.93 31.96 41.99
C THR A 352 -6.59 32.64 42.27
N ASP A 353 -6.42 33.88 41.81
CA ASP A 353 -5.18 34.67 41.97
C ASP A 353 -4.77 34.91 43.45
N ALA A 354 -5.63 34.56 44.41
CA ALA A 354 -5.39 34.71 45.84
C ALA A 354 -4.64 33.53 46.50
N ASN A 355 -4.51 32.37 45.83
CA ASN A 355 -3.85 31.18 46.38
C ASN A 355 -2.41 31.06 45.86
N PHE A 356 -1.49 31.81 46.46
CA PHE A 356 -0.07 31.90 46.06
C PHE A 356 0.71 30.56 46.07
N GLU A 357 0.22 29.50 46.73
CA GLU A 357 0.86 28.17 46.73
C GLU A 357 0.61 27.36 45.44
N ASN A 358 -0.30 27.78 44.56
CA ASN A 358 -0.68 27.03 43.35
C ASN A 358 0.01 27.46 42.04
N ILE A 359 1.02 28.35 42.09
CA ILE A 359 1.83 28.75 40.92
C ILE A 359 2.44 27.52 40.22
N SER A 360 2.84 26.51 41.00
CA SER A 360 3.38 25.23 40.51
C SER A 360 2.46 24.49 39.54
N LEU A 361 1.12 24.58 39.66
CA LEU A 361 0.19 23.86 38.77
C LEU A 361 -0.02 24.57 37.43
N VAL A 362 0.14 25.90 37.39
CA VAL A 362 0.05 26.69 36.14
C VAL A 362 1.38 26.65 35.39
N ASP A 363 2.52 26.70 36.09
CA ASP A 363 3.83 26.49 35.47
C ASP A 363 3.94 25.07 34.89
N ASN A 364 3.34 24.07 35.57
CA ASN A 364 3.25 22.70 35.05
C ASN A 364 2.40 22.60 33.77
N PHE A 365 1.46 23.52 33.51
CA PHE A 365 0.72 23.55 32.24
C PHE A 365 1.67 23.85 31.08
N ASP A 366 2.44 24.95 31.14
CA ASP A 366 3.36 25.31 30.06
C ASP A 366 4.49 24.30 29.92
N GLU A 367 5.07 23.88 31.04
CA GLU A 367 6.21 22.96 31.06
C GLU A 367 5.84 21.59 30.47
N VAL A 368 4.63 21.07 30.75
CA VAL A 368 4.12 19.83 30.12
C VAL A 368 4.00 19.98 28.61
N HIS A 369 3.35 21.05 28.13
CA HIS A 369 3.12 21.23 26.70
C HIS A 369 4.43 21.51 25.95
N GLN A 370 5.33 22.30 26.55
CA GLN A 370 6.68 22.54 26.02
C GLN A 370 7.50 21.24 25.92
N ASN A 371 7.54 20.42 26.97
CA ASN A 371 8.25 19.14 26.95
C ASN A 371 7.65 18.15 25.94
N CYS A 372 6.32 18.12 25.79
CA CYS A 372 5.65 17.35 24.73
C CYS A 372 6.07 17.84 23.34
N ALA A 373 6.12 19.16 23.14
CA ALA A 373 6.45 19.76 21.85
C ALA A 373 7.89 19.47 21.43
N ILE A 374 8.85 19.59 22.35
CA ILE A 374 10.25 19.26 22.06
C ILE A 374 10.42 17.77 21.81
N LEU A 375 9.78 16.90 22.60
CA LEU A 375 9.82 15.45 22.38
C LEU A 375 9.29 15.09 20.99
N GLU A 376 8.17 15.66 20.56
CA GLU A 376 7.60 15.43 19.23
C GLU A 376 8.52 15.98 18.12
N LEU A 377 9.11 17.18 18.31
CA LEU A 377 10.00 17.81 17.34
C LEU A 377 11.30 17.01 17.09
N VAL A 378 11.87 16.38 18.14
CA VAL A 378 13.17 15.68 18.04
C VAL A 378 13.05 14.18 17.74
N SER A 379 11.85 13.60 17.86
CA SER A 379 11.62 12.16 17.67
C SER A 379 11.62 11.68 16.22
N ASP A 380 11.63 12.58 15.22
CA ASP A 380 11.60 12.26 13.77
C ASP A 380 12.96 11.80 13.20
N GLY A 381 13.84 11.21 14.03
CA GLY A 381 15.18 10.68 13.66
C GLY A 381 16.20 11.71 13.14
N SER A 382 15.78 12.96 12.94
CA SER A 382 16.54 14.03 12.29
C SER A 382 17.63 14.65 13.18
N TYR A 383 17.64 14.29 14.47
CA TYR A 383 18.47 14.91 15.49
C TYR A 383 19.66 14.07 15.98
N GLY A 384 19.84 12.82 15.50
CA GLY A 384 20.91 11.94 16.02
C GLY A 384 20.68 11.55 17.48
N ASP A 385 21.72 11.12 18.20
CA ASP A 385 21.69 10.65 19.61
C ASP A 385 21.37 11.76 20.65
N VAL A 386 20.39 12.63 20.39
CA VAL A 386 19.88 13.55 21.41
C VAL A 386 19.20 12.72 22.50
N ASN A 387 19.67 12.89 23.75
CA ASN A 387 19.10 12.18 24.88
C ASN A 387 17.69 12.72 25.21
N VAL A 388 16.67 11.99 24.75
CA VAL A 388 15.25 12.31 24.98
C VAL A 388 14.73 11.83 26.34
N LEU A 389 15.52 11.08 27.12
CA LEU A 389 15.10 10.52 28.41
C LEU A 389 14.64 11.57 29.43
N PRO A 390 15.26 12.77 29.56
CA PRO A 390 14.78 13.78 30.50
C PRO A 390 13.34 14.22 30.22
N PHE A 391 13.00 14.44 28.94
CA PHE A 391 11.67 14.81 28.51
C PHE A 391 10.66 13.68 28.78
N LYS A 392 11.03 12.43 28.46
CA LYS A 392 10.18 11.26 28.74
C LYS A 392 9.92 11.07 30.24
N ASN A 393 10.96 11.15 31.06
CA ASN A 393 10.85 11.00 32.52
C ASN A 393 9.99 12.12 33.13
N TYR A 394 10.14 13.36 32.65
CA TYR A 394 9.32 14.49 33.10
C TYR A 394 7.83 14.25 32.82
N LEU A 395 7.50 13.80 31.60
CA LEU A 395 6.12 13.51 31.20
C LEU A 395 5.54 12.29 31.93
N GLU A 396 6.34 11.25 32.20
CA GLU A 396 5.91 10.10 33.00
C GLU A 396 5.54 10.50 34.44
N ASN A 397 6.37 11.34 35.07
CA ASN A 397 6.12 11.86 36.42
C ASN A 397 4.85 12.73 36.49
N ASN A 398 4.53 13.44 35.40
CA ASN A 398 3.38 14.34 35.32
C ASN A 398 2.15 13.75 34.61
N LYS A 399 2.18 12.48 34.19
CA LYS A 399 1.16 11.80 33.36
C LYS A 399 -0.28 11.96 33.87
N ARG A 400 -0.48 12.02 35.19
CA ARG A 400 -1.81 12.23 35.82
C ARG A 400 -2.40 13.61 35.54
N ASN A 401 -1.57 14.64 35.42
CA ASN A 401 -2.01 16.00 35.14
C ASN A 401 -2.42 16.12 33.67
N ILE A 402 -1.63 15.52 32.77
CA ILE A 402 -1.89 15.52 31.32
C ILE A 402 -3.19 14.77 30.97
N ILE A 403 -3.49 13.63 31.61
CA ILE A 403 -4.72 12.85 31.37
C ILE A 403 -6.01 13.61 31.77
N LYS A 404 -5.94 14.52 32.74
CA LYS A 404 -7.10 15.30 33.20
C LYS A 404 -7.42 16.48 32.29
N GLU A 405 -6.47 16.90 31.46
CA GLU A 405 -6.62 18.00 30.50
C GLU A 405 -7.42 17.55 29.27
N LYS A 406 -8.73 17.80 29.28
CA LYS A 406 -9.54 17.86 28.04
C LYS A 406 -9.52 19.29 27.49
N ASN A 407 -8.34 19.83 27.19
CA ASN A 407 -8.17 21.25 26.80
C ASN A 407 -8.28 21.49 25.29
N GLY A 408 -8.19 20.45 24.45
CA GLY A 408 -8.25 20.56 22.99
C GLY A 408 -6.94 21.02 22.34
N ILE A 409 -5.83 20.96 23.09
CA ILE A 409 -4.47 21.23 22.61
C ILE A 409 -3.74 19.90 22.34
N LEU A 410 -3.79 18.98 23.31
CA LEU A 410 -3.23 17.63 23.21
C LEU A 410 -4.33 16.56 23.08
N TRP A 411 -4.03 15.45 22.41
CA TRP A 411 -4.81 14.22 22.44
C TRP A 411 -3.91 13.02 22.83
N MET A 412 -4.52 11.96 23.36
CA MET A 412 -3.82 10.83 24.02
C MET A 412 -3.64 9.62 23.09
N GLU A 413 -2.39 9.17 22.85
CA GLU A 413 -2.09 7.84 22.28
C GLU A 413 -1.81 6.78 23.38
N GLU A 414 -1.91 5.49 23.04
CA GLU A 414 -1.91 4.38 24.00
C GLU A 414 -0.60 4.11 24.75
N GLU A 415 0.54 4.60 24.25
CA GLU A 415 1.83 4.44 24.96
C GLU A 415 2.07 5.55 26.00
N GLY A 416 1.12 6.46 26.21
CA GLY A 416 1.32 7.66 27.03
C GLY A 416 2.08 8.78 26.31
N MET A 417 2.26 8.65 24.99
CA MET A 417 2.71 9.74 24.13
C MET A 417 1.52 10.67 23.86
N HIS A 418 1.70 11.95 24.19
CA HIS A 418 0.73 13.00 23.92
C HIS A 418 1.08 13.63 22.57
N ARG A 419 0.10 13.75 21.69
CA ARG A 419 0.28 14.46 20.40
C ARG A 419 -0.57 15.71 20.35
N PHE A 420 -0.09 16.72 19.64
CA PHE A 420 -0.88 17.92 19.43
C PHE A 420 -2.05 17.66 18.47
N VAL A 421 -3.21 18.27 18.78
CA VAL A 421 -4.41 18.22 17.92
C VAL A 421 -4.14 18.84 16.55
N HIS A 422 -3.27 19.85 16.52
CA HIS A 422 -2.76 20.45 15.30
C HIS A 422 -1.27 20.78 15.44
N TYR A 423 -0.48 20.53 14.40
CA TYR A 423 0.99 20.67 14.40
C TYR A 423 1.46 22.08 14.80
N THR A 424 0.76 23.15 14.42
CA THR A 424 1.12 24.52 14.82
C THR A 424 1.09 24.76 16.34
N PHE A 425 0.31 24.00 17.13
CA PHE A 425 0.39 24.08 18.59
C PHE A 425 1.73 23.55 19.10
N MET A 426 2.20 22.43 18.53
CA MET A 426 3.55 21.93 18.79
C MET A 426 4.59 23.00 18.46
N GLU A 427 4.46 23.64 17.29
CA GLU A 427 5.38 24.72 16.88
C GLU A 427 5.34 25.92 17.85
N TYR A 428 4.16 26.31 18.35
CA TYR A 428 4.03 27.38 19.34
C TYR A 428 4.72 27.04 20.66
N PHE A 429 4.48 25.85 21.21
CA PHE A 429 5.08 25.44 22.48
C PHE A 429 6.58 25.14 22.34
N ALA A 430 7.04 24.63 21.20
CA ALA A 430 8.45 24.48 20.90
C ALA A 430 9.15 25.86 20.83
N ALA A 431 8.54 26.85 20.16
CA ALA A 431 9.07 28.22 20.14
C ALA A 431 9.14 28.82 21.56
N SER A 432 8.07 28.66 22.34
CA SER A 432 8.01 29.11 23.74
C SER A 432 9.11 28.46 24.59
N TRP A 433 9.32 27.16 24.46
CA TRP A 433 10.39 26.44 25.16
C TRP A 433 11.77 26.96 24.77
N MET A 434 12.01 27.14 23.46
CA MET A 434 13.29 27.64 22.96
C MET A 434 13.61 29.01 23.54
N VAL A 435 12.63 29.91 23.60
CA VAL A 435 12.81 31.26 24.15
C VAL A 435 13.11 31.23 25.65
N SER A 436 12.44 30.36 26.42
CA SER A 436 12.68 30.23 27.85
C SER A 436 14.08 29.70 28.19
N HIS A 437 14.68 28.87 27.33
CA HIS A 437 15.95 28.18 27.61
C HIS A 437 17.15 28.74 26.81
N ILE A 438 16.95 29.84 26.08
CA ILE A 438 17.98 30.40 25.19
C ILE A 438 19.11 31.12 25.92
N ASN A 439 18.89 31.47 27.18
CA ASN A 439 19.86 32.14 28.05
C ASN A 439 20.38 31.24 29.18
N ASP A 440 19.93 29.98 29.23
CA ASP A 440 20.36 29.02 30.24
C ASP A 440 21.77 28.49 29.93
N GLN A 441 22.43 27.91 30.94
CA GLN A 441 23.70 27.21 30.77
C GLN A 441 23.46 25.69 30.88
N GLY A 442 23.90 24.92 29.88
CA GLY A 442 23.85 23.45 29.91
C GLY A 442 23.13 22.81 28.71
N THR A 443 22.66 21.58 28.89
CA THR A 443 22.15 20.72 27.80
C THR A 443 20.91 21.25 27.09
N ALA A 444 20.04 22.01 27.79
CA ALA A 444 18.87 22.63 27.19
C ALA A 444 19.24 23.74 26.19
N PHE A 445 20.27 24.53 26.52
CA PHE A 445 20.81 25.57 25.63
C PHE A 445 21.44 24.96 24.37
N ASP A 446 22.23 23.90 24.52
CA ASP A 446 22.84 23.19 23.38
C ASP A 446 21.77 22.61 22.44
N LEU A 447 20.69 22.06 22.99
CA LEU A 447 19.56 21.55 22.21
C LEU A 447 18.81 22.68 21.49
N ALA A 448 18.51 23.79 22.16
CA ALA A 448 17.86 24.95 21.54
C ALA A 448 18.70 25.51 20.38
N LYS A 449 20.03 25.57 20.56
CA LYS A 449 20.98 25.97 19.52
C LYS A 449 21.02 25.02 18.32
N GLU A 450 20.98 23.71 18.57
CA GLU A 450 20.96 22.69 17.52
C GLU A 450 19.65 22.70 16.72
N ILE A 451 18.50 22.84 17.40
CA ILE A 451 17.18 23.00 16.76
C ILE A 451 17.19 24.22 15.84
N TRP A 452 17.66 25.36 16.35
CA TRP A 452 17.80 26.58 15.57
C TRP A 452 18.68 26.37 14.33
N HIS A 453 19.89 25.83 14.49
CA HIS A 453 20.84 25.65 13.39
C HIS A 453 20.32 24.71 12.29
N ARG A 454 19.66 23.59 12.66
CA ARG A 454 19.20 22.58 11.68
C ARG A 454 17.89 22.94 11.00
N GLN A 455 16.94 23.56 11.72
CA GLN A 455 15.57 23.73 11.23
C GLN A 455 15.26 25.12 10.66
N PHE A 456 15.97 26.17 11.09
CA PHE A 456 15.62 27.56 10.76
C PHE A 456 15.54 27.84 9.24
N HIS A 457 16.35 27.16 8.44
CA HIS A 457 16.39 27.35 6.98
C HIS A 457 15.46 26.39 6.22
N GLN A 458 14.79 25.45 6.88
CA GLN A 458 13.93 24.49 6.23
C GLN A 458 12.50 25.05 6.07
N LYS A 459 11.95 24.96 4.85
CA LYS A 459 10.58 25.40 4.56
C LYS A 459 9.51 24.70 5.43
N ARG A 460 9.78 23.49 5.91
CA ARG A 460 8.87 22.71 6.77
C ARG A 460 8.57 23.41 8.11
N PHE A 461 9.49 24.22 8.63
CA PHE A 461 9.37 24.88 9.94
C PHE A 461 9.11 26.38 9.80
N SER A 462 8.48 26.83 8.70
CA SER A 462 8.21 28.25 8.45
C SER A 462 7.29 28.88 9.51
N LYS A 463 6.30 28.12 10.01
CA LYS A 463 5.37 28.57 11.05
C LYS A 463 6.03 28.63 12.42
N LEU A 464 6.75 27.58 12.83
CA LEU A 464 7.64 27.61 13.99
C LEU A 464 8.56 28.82 13.96
N ARG A 465 9.26 29.04 12.83
CA ARG A 465 10.16 30.17 12.65
C ARG A 465 9.43 31.50 12.80
N HIS A 466 8.28 31.67 12.16
CA HIS A 466 7.51 32.91 12.26
C HIS A 466 7.08 33.20 13.70
N ILE A 467 6.54 32.19 14.42
CA ILE A 467 6.15 32.33 15.83
C ILE A 467 7.35 32.66 16.71
N LEU A 468 8.45 31.95 16.53
CA LEU A 468 9.68 32.13 17.30
C LEU A 468 10.29 33.53 17.07
N GLU A 469 10.37 33.99 15.82
CA GLU A 469 10.83 35.34 15.48
C GLU A 469 9.98 36.42 16.14
N HIS A 470 8.65 36.24 16.19
CA HIS A 470 7.74 37.15 16.91
C HIS A 470 8.00 37.16 18.43
N MET A 471 8.19 35.99 19.05
CA MET A 471 8.52 35.89 20.48
C MET A 471 9.87 36.53 20.82
N LEU A 472 10.87 36.36 19.96
CA LEU A 472 12.22 36.92 20.15
C LEU A 472 12.25 38.45 19.99
N SER A 473 11.37 38.98 19.14
CA SER A 473 11.25 40.41 18.81
C SER A 473 10.28 41.17 19.71
N GLU A 474 9.77 40.53 20.76
CA GLU A 474 8.80 41.12 21.68
C GLU A 474 9.38 42.35 22.40
N GLY A 475 8.71 43.50 22.26
CA GLY A 475 9.17 44.77 22.82
C GLY A 475 10.20 45.53 21.96
N LEU A 476 10.55 45.03 20.76
CA LEU A 476 11.52 45.65 19.85
C LEU A 476 10.84 46.17 18.57
N PRO A 477 10.61 47.49 18.43
CA PRO A 477 9.86 48.06 17.32
C PRO A 477 10.49 47.81 15.94
N LEU A 478 11.83 47.86 15.83
CA LEU A 478 12.53 47.63 14.56
C LEU A 478 12.44 46.18 14.09
N HIS A 479 12.71 45.22 14.98
CA HIS A 479 12.60 43.79 14.69
C HIS A 479 11.16 43.40 14.33
N ARG A 480 10.18 43.94 15.07
CA ARG A 480 8.75 43.75 14.77
C ARG A 480 8.37 44.32 13.39
N ALA A 481 8.86 45.51 13.05
CA ALA A 481 8.63 46.11 11.74
C ALA A 481 9.28 45.32 10.58
N VAL A 482 10.42 44.67 10.80
CA VAL A 482 11.04 43.76 9.83
C VAL A 482 10.19 42.50 9.59
N LEU A 483 9.45 42.02 10.61
CA LEU A 483 8.59 40.83 10.53
C LEU A 483 7.22 41.10 9.87
N GLU A 484 6.56 42.20 10.23
CA GLU A 484 5.14 42.47 9.91
C GLU A 484 4.88 43.01 8.50
N GLY A 485 5.91 43.36 7.71
CA GLY A 485 5.80 43.39 6.25
C GLY A 485 5.92 44.76 5.55
N GLY A 486 7.14 45.05 5.10
CA GLY A 486 7.42 45.97 4.00
C GLY A 486 7.99 47.32 4.44
N GLU A 487 8.91 47.86 3.63
CA GLU A 487 9.68 49.09 3.87
C GLU A 487 8.91 50.18 4.63
N GLY A 488 7.63 50.42 4.34
CA GLY A 488 6.81 51.43 5.00
C GLY A 488 6.65 51.27 6.52
N ALA A 489 6.50 50.06 7.07
CA ALA A 489 6.40 49.86 8.52
C ALA A 489 7.75 50.09 9.21
N LEU A 490 8.83 49.65 8.57
CA LEU A 490 10.19 49.86 9.02
C LEU A 490 10.58 51.35 8.92
N GLU A 491 10.22 52.02 7.83
CA GLU A 491 10.42 53.46 7.63
C GLU A 491 9.61 54.28 8.63
N ALA A 492 8.36 53.90 8.93
CA ALA A 492 7.55 54.56 9.95
C ALA A 492 8.19 54.40 11.35
N ALA A 493 8.68 53.20 11.69
CA ALA A 493 9.40 52.95 12.93
C ALA A 493 10.73 53.74 13.00
N LEU A 494 11.48 53.78 11.89
CA LEU A 494 12.73 54.55 11.75
C LEU A 494 12.50 56.07 11.72
N ALA A 495 11.32 56.55 11.32
CA ALA A 495 10.93 57.97 11.31
C ALA A 495 10.42 58.46 12.67
N ALA A 496 9.91 57.56 13.52
CA ALA A 496 9.44 57.88 14.87
C ALA A 496 10.58 58.29 15.85
N GLY A 497 11.84 58.26 15.41
CA GLY A 497 12.97 58.96 16.05
C GLY A 497 13.49 58.37 17.37
N ALA A 498 12.90 57.30 17.90
CA ALA A 498 13.22 56.72 19.21
C ALA A 498 13.67 55.25 19.18
N CYS A 499 14.21 54.77 18.05
CA CYS A 499 14.60 53.36 17.90
C CYS A 499 16.12 53.17 17.96
N ASP A 500 16.60 52.30 18.86
CA ASP A 500 18.00 51.87 18.93
C ASP A 500 18.31 50.89 17.77
N LEU A 501 19.19 51.30 16.85
CA LEU A 501 19.61 50.50 15.68
C LEU A 501 20.48 49.29 16.07
N ASP A 502 21.12 49.35 17.25
CA ASP A 502 21.93 48.27 17.80
C ASP A 502 21.14 47.40 18.80
N ALA A 503 19.83 47.65 18.94
CA ALA A 503 18.95 46.83 19.77
C ALA A 503 19.07 45.36 19.36
N ARG A 504 19.06 44.49 20.37
CA ARG A 504 19.24 43.05 20.20
C ARG A 504 18.00 42.32 20.62
N ASP A 505 17.55 41.39 19.78
CA ASP A 505 16.54 40.41 20.18
C ASP A 505 17.08 39.48 21.27
N ARG A 506 16.23 38.62 21.82
CA ARG A 506 16.64 37.65 22.85
C ARG A 506 17.73 36.67 22.39
N LEU A 507 18.06 36.64 21.09
CA LEU A 507 19.16 35.88 20.49
C LEU A 507 20.45 36.69 20.31
N GLY A 508 20.45 37.98 20.63
CA GLY A 508 21.59 38.86 20.41
C GLY A 508 21.73 39.35 18.96
N ARG A 509 20.71 39.21 18.11
CA ARG A 509 20.71 39.65 16.70
C ARG A 509 20.20 41.08 16.56
N THR A 510 20.82 41.85 15.67
CA THR A 510 20.32 43.15 15.25
C THR A 510 19.20 42.99 14.22
N ALA A 511 18.41 44.05 14.00
CA ALA A 511 17.38 44.07 12.97
C ALA A 511 17.94 43.75 11.56
N LEU A 512 19.21 44.12 11.30
CA LEU A 512 19.90 43.82 10.04
C LEU A 512 20.15 42.31 9.85
N VAL A 513 20.60 41.63 10.91
CA VAL A 513 20.80 40.18 10.88
C VAL A 513 19.47 39.45 10.69
N GLN A 514 18.42 39.92 11.36
CA GLN A 514 17.07 39.37 11.19
C GLN A 514 16.55 39.58 9.76
N ALA A 515 16.67 40.78 9.19
CA ALA A 515 16.28 41.08 7.82
C ALA A 515 17.02 40.23 6.78
N ALA A 516 18.34 40.06 6.95
CA ALA A 516 19.17 39.20 6.11
C ALA A 516 18.77 37.72 6.21
N SER A 517 18.47 37.26 7.43
CA SER A 517 18.02 35.89 7.69
C SER A 517 16.68 35.59 7.02
N LEU A 518 15.77 36.57 6.94
CA LEU A 518 14.44 36.47 6.33
C LEU A 518 14.45 36.76 4.82
N GLY A 519 15.58 37.20 4.27
CA GLY A 519 15.73 37.57 2.87
C GLY A 519 14.99 38.83 2.46
N ARG A 520 14.80 39.79 3.37
CA ARG A 520 14.11 41.06 3.12
C ARG A 520 15.09 42.11 2.58
N GLY A 521 15.39 42.09 1.28
CA GLY A 521 16.39 42.98 0.66
C GLY A 521 16.14 44.47 0.86
N GLY A 522 14.90 44.94 0.73
CA GLY A 522 14.56 46.36 0.98
C GLY A 522 14.79 46.80 2.44
N ALA A 523 14.50 45.92 3.40
CA ALA A 523 14.79 46.17 4.81
C ALA A 523 16.30 46.19 5.09
N VAL A 524 17.07 45.34 4.41
CA VAL A 524 18.55 45.34 4.47
C VAL A 524 19.08 46.69 4.00
N ASP A 525 18.61 47.23 2.88
CA ASP A 525 19.04 48.55 2.37
C ASP A 525 18.64 49.68 3.32
N ALA A 526 17.40 49.69 3.80
CA ALA A 526 16.91 50.73 4.72
C ALA A 526 17.74 50.80 6.02
N LEU A 527 18.16 49.64 6.55
CA LEU A 527 18.99 49.55 7.75
C LEU A 527 20.45 49.93 7.47
N LEU A 528 21.02 49.49 6.34
CA LEU A 528 22.38 49.86 5.94
C LEU A 528 22.52 51.36 5.66
N ALA A 529 21.51 51.97 5.02
CA ALA A 529 21.47 53.41 4.75
C ALA A 529 21.48 54.27 6.02
N ARG A 530 21.06 53.70 7.16
CA ARG A 530 21.07 54.37 8.49
C ARG A 530 22.32 54.03 9.32
N GLY A 531 23.29 53.32 8.75
CA GLY A 531 24.59 53.06 9.37
C GLY A 531 24.69 51.78 10.21
N CYS A 532 23.79 50.81 10.05
CA CYS A 532 23.93 49.50 10.70
C CYS A 532 25.19 48.77 10.22
N ASP A 533 26.01 48.26 11.14
CA ASP A 533 27.23 47.51 10.82
C ASP A 533 26.93 46.10 10.27
N ALA A 534 27.25 45.89 8.99
CA ALA A 534 27.08 44.60 8.29
C ALA A 534 28.08 43.51 8.73
N GLY A 535 29.18 43.89 9.39
CA GLY A 535 30.20 42.97 9.93
C GLY A 535 29.90 42.47 11.34
N ARG A 536 28.87 43.01 12.00
CA ARG A 536 28.53 42.66 13.38
C ARG A 536 28.04 41.21 13.45
N ARG A 537 28.50 40.50 14.49
CA ARG A 537 28.18 39.09 14.74
C ARG A 537 27.03 38.96 15.74
N ASP A 538 26.15 37.99 15.53
CA ASP A 538 25.15 37.61 16.52
C ASP A 538 25.80 36.94 17.75
N ALA A 539 25.12 36.98 18.90
CA ALA A 539 25.67 36.47 20.15
C ALA A 539 25.60 34.93 20.27
N LEU A 540 24.73 34.26 19.51
CA LEU A 540 24.47 32.82 19.63
C LEU A 540 25.42 31.97 18.74
N LEU A 541 25.51 32.31 17.47
CA LEU A 541 26.26 31.57 16.44
C LEU A 541 27.54 32.29 16.01
N GLY A 542 27.69 33.58 16.33
CA GLY A 542 28.82 34.39 15.89
C GLY A 542 28.82 34.66 14.38
N TRP A 543 27.65 34.53 13.73
CA TRP A 543 27.43 34.68 12.29
C TRP A 543 27.16 36.14 11.92
N THR A 544 27.56 36.52 10.70
CA THR A 544 27.26 37.83 10.11
C THR A 544 25.96 37.78 9.31
N ALA A 545 25.38 38.95 9.01
CA ALA A 545 24.20 39.05 8.15
C ALA A 545 24.40 38.34 6.80
N LEU A 546 25.59 38.44 6.20
CA LEU A 546 25.93 37.79 4.93
C LEU A 546 25.90 36.25 5.03
N ARG A 547 26.35 35.70 6.17
CA ARG A 547 26.32 34.25 6.41
C ARG A 547 24.88 33.74 6.52
N PHE A 548 24.00 34.46 7.23
CA PHE A 548 22.58 34.12 7.31
C PHE A 548 21.88 34.18 5.96
N ALA A 549 22.14 35.21 5.14
CA ALA A 549 21.58 35.33 3.80
C ALA A 549 22.05 34.19 2.87
N SER A 550 23.33 33.83 2.95
CA SER A 550 23.92 32.74 2.16
C SER A 550 23.40 31.35 2.58
N ALA A 551 23.28 31.10 3.89
CA ALA A 551 22.74 29.86 4.43
C ALA A 551 21.26 29.65 4.08
N GLY A 552 20.47 30.73 4.06
CA GLY A 552 19.06 30.74 3.67
C GLY A 552 18.79 30.81 2.16
N ALA A 553 19.83 30.88 1.32
CA ALA A 553 19.70 31.12 -0.13
C ALA A 553 18.87 32.39 -0.48
N HIS A 554 19.02 33.45 0.32
CA HIS A 554 18.34 34.73 0.11
C HIS A 554 19.17 35.63 -0.80
N LEU A 555 18.95 35.48 -2.12
CA LEU A 555 19.83 35.99 -3.17
C LEU A 555 19.92 37.52 -3.18
N ASP A 556 18.76 38.18 -3.09
CA ASP A 556 18.62 39.63 -3.07
C ASP A 556 19.29 40.26 -1.83
N ALA A 557 19.10 39.66 -0.66
CA ALA A 557 19.72 40.12 0.58
C ALA A 557 21.25 39.91 0.58
N ALA A 558 21.72 38.76 0.07
CA ALA A 558 23.16 38.47 -0.03
C ALA A 558 23.88 39.42 -0.99
N GLU A 559 23.25 39.73 -2.13
CA GLU A 559 23.80 40.68 -3.11
C GLU A 559 23.90 42.09 -2.52
N ARG A 560 22.83 42.61 -1.91
CA ARG A 560 22.82 43.94 -1.29
C ARG A 560 23.84 44.09 -0.17
N LEU A 561 24.00 43.07 0.68
CA LEU A 561 25.03 43.04 1.72
C LEU A 561 26.45 43.10 1.13
N LEU A 562 26.71 42.37 0.05
CA LEU A 562 28.01 42.40 -0.63
C LEU A 562 28.29 43.75 -1.29
N GLN A 563 27.28 44.39 -1.89
CA GLN A 563 27.39 45.73 -2.48
C GLN A 563 27.69 46.80 -1.43
N ALA A 564 27.13 46.68 -0.22
CA ALA A 564 27.37 47.58 0.90
C ALA A 564 28.71 47.35 1.64
N GLY A 565 29.58 46.50 1.11
CA GLY A 565 30.92 46.26 1.68
C GLY A 565 30.94 45.27 2.84
N ALA A 566 29.90 44.45 3.04
CA ALA A 566 29.95 43.36 4.01
C ALA A 566 31.10 42.41 3.67
N SER A 567 32.07 42.31 4.59
CA SER A 567 33.33 41.63 4.34
C SER A 567 33.16 40.10 4.37
N ALA A 568 33.43 39.43 3.24
CA ALA A 568 33.64 37.99 3.20
C ALA A 568 34.98 37.52 3.82
N HIS A 569 35.84 38.43 4.32
CA HIS A 569 37.11 38.08 4.99
C HIS A 569 36.94 37.32 6.32
N HIS A 570 35.70 37.15 6.80
CA HIS A 570 35.39 36.43 8.03
C HIS A 570 34.65 35.10 7.80
N LEU A 571 34.47 34.68 6.54
CA LEU A 571 34.07 33.31 6.21
C LEU A 571 35.28 32.39 6.46
N GLN A 572 35.12 31.33 7.24
CA GLN A 572 36.19 30.34 7.38
C GLN A 572 36.40 29.66 6.00
N LEU A 573 37.61 29.12 5.74
CA LEU A 573 37.94 28.46 4.47
C LEU A 573 36.92 27.36 4.10
N ASP A 574 36.42 26.61 5.08
CA ASP A 574 35.39 25.59 4.90
C ASP A 574 34.03 26.19 4.46
N ASP A 575 33.73 27.42 4.87
CA ASP A 575 32.49 28.12 4.52
C ASP A 575 32.53 28.67 3.09
N ALA A 576 33.69 29.11 2.61
CA ALA A 576 33.85 29.60 1.24
C ALA A 576 33.71 28.44 0.21
N HIS A 577 34.21 27.26 0.57
CA HIS A 577 34.04 26.03 -0.22
C HIS A 577 32.57 25.59 -0.28
N ASP A 578 31.86 25.56 0.86
CA ASP A 578 30.43 25.24 0.89
C ASP A 578 29.58 26.30 0.17
N ALA A 579 29.94 27.58 0.30
CA ALA A 579 29.30 28.68 -0.42
C ALA A 579 29.46 28.53 -1.94
N ALA A 580 30.64 28.14 -2.44
CA ALA A 580 30.86 27.87 -3.85
C ALA A 580 30.01 26.69 -4.35
N LEU A 581 29.96 25.59 -3.59
CA LEU A 581 29.11 24.43 -3.92
C LEU A 581 27.62 24.78 -3.96
N LYS A 582 27.14 25.61 -3.03
CA LYS A 582 25.76 26.11 -3.01
C LYS A 582 25.50 27.09 -4.15
N ALA A 583 26.41 28.03 -4.42
CA ALA A 583 26.29 28.97 -5.52
C ALA A 583 26.19 28.25 -6.87
N ALA A 584 27.00 27.21 -7.10
CA ALA A 584 26.93 26.36 -8.29
C ALA A 584 25.60 25.59 -8.38
N LYS A 585 25.09 25.08 -7.25
CA LYS A 585 23.82 24.34 -7.21
C LYS A 585 22.60 25.22 -7.51
N PHE A 586 22.62 26.48 -7.04
CA PHE A 586 21.50 27.41 -7.14
C PHE A 586 21.60 28.43 -8.29
N GLY A 587 22.72 28.44 -9.04
CA GLY A 587 22.86 29.27 -10.23
C GLY A 587 23.28 30.71 -9.93
N LEU A 588 24.04 30.92 -8.85
CA LEU A 588 24.44 32.25 -8.39
C LEU A 588 25.71 32.72 -9.10
N ALA A 589 25.58 33.07 -10.38
CA ALA A 589 26.71 33.47 -11.22
C ALA A 589 27.52 34.62 -10.59
N LYS A 590 26.87 35.68 -10.09
CA LYS A 590 27.57 36.83 -9.48
C LYS A 590 28.28 36.48 -8.17
N VAL A 591 27.65 35.67 -7.33
CA VAL A 591 28.28 35.18 -6.09
C VAL A 591 29.47 34.28 -6.43
N MET A 592 29.32 33.42 -7.44
CA MET A 592 30.41 32.57 -7.93
C MET A 592 31.58 33.40 -8.49
N GLU A 593 31.32 34.45 -9.27
CA GLU A 593 32.36 35.37 -9.76
C GLU A 593 33.11 36.05 -8.60
N ILE A 594 32.39 36.51 -7.58
CA ILE A 594 33.00 37.15 -6.40
C ILE A 594 33.84 36.15 -5.60
N LEU A 595 33.35 34.91 -5.41
CA LEU A 595 34.09 33.87 -4.68
C LEU A 595 35.35 33.45 -5.45
N VAL A 596 35.23 33.17 -6.74
CA VAL A 596 36.35 32.73 -7.60
C VAL A 596 37.35 33.87 -7.85
N GLY A 597 36.88 35.12 -7.93
CA GLY A 597 37.75 36.29 -8.03
C GLY A 597 38.57 36.57 -6.76
N ARG A 598 38.15 36.01 -5.61
CA ARG A 598 38.89 36.09 -4.34
C ARG A 598 39.83 34.91 -4.14
N ASP A 599 39.36 33.71 -4.44
CA ASP A 599 40.16 32.48 -4.40
C ASP A 599 39.92 31.66 -5.67
N ALA A 600 40.92 31.65 -6.55
CA ALA A 600 40.88 30.95 -7.81
C ALA A 600 40.74 29.42 -7.64
N ALA A 601 41.06 28.84 -6.47
CA ALA A 601 40.89 27.41 -6.21
C ALA A 601 39.41 26.99 -6.11
N LEU A 602 38.49 27.92 -5.78
CA LEU A 602 37.06 27.63 -5.62
C LEU A 602 36.36 27.27 -6.93
N LYS A 603 36.94 27.59 -8.08
CA LYS A 603 36.41 27.20 -9.40
C LYS A 603 36.40 25.69 -9.62
N ASP A 604 37.23 24.96 -8.87
CA ASP A 604 37.36 23.51 -8.91
C ASP A 604 36.91 22.87 -7.58
N ALA A 605 36.16 23.60 -6.76
CA ALA A 605 35.63 23.09 -5.49
C ALA A 605 34.81 21.82 -5.70
N ARG A 606 35.06 20.81 -4.85
CA ARG A 606 34.48 19.46 -4.95
C ARG A 606 33.72 19.07 -3.70
N LYS A 607 32.64 18.30 -3.89
CA LYS A 607 32.01 17.55 -2.80
C LYS A 607 32.84 16.33 -2.41
N ARG A 608 32.48 15.67 -1.30
CA ARG A 608 33.06 14.40 -0.85
C ARG A 608 33.01 13.26 -1.90
N ASN A 609 32.07 13.32 -2.83
CA ASN A 609 31.94 12.36 -3.94
C ASN A 609 32.68 12.80 -5.21
N ASN A 610 33.66 13.72 -5.11
CA ASN A 610 34.41 14.32 -6.22
C ASN A 610 33.58 15.07 -7.27
N GLU A 611 32.29 15.37 -6.99
CA GLU A 611 31.45 16.20 -7.87
C GLU A 611 31.92 17.66 -7.79
N THR A 612 32.33 18.26 -8.93
CA THR A 612 32.83 19.64 -9.01
C THR A 612 31.69 20.66 -9.06
N VAL A 613 31.98 21.93 -8.74
CA VAL A 613 31.05 23.06 -8.96
C VAL A 613 30.60 23.15 -10.42
N LEU A 614 31.47 22.86 -11.39
CA LEU A 614 31.11 22.86 -12.81
C LEU A 614 30.11 21.74 -13.15
N MET A 615 30.29 20.53 -12.61
CA MET A 615 29.33 19.43 -12.77
C MET A 615 27.97 19.76 -12.16
N LEU A 616 27.94 20.43 -11.00
CA LEU A 616 26.72 20.83 -10.32
C LEU A 616 25.93 21.86 -11.10
N ALA A 617 26.60 22.91 -11.56
CA ALA A 617 26.00 23.95 -12.39
C ALA A 617 25.49 23.35 -13.71
N SER A 618 26.27 22.45 -14.31
CA SER A 618 25.92 21.78 -15.57
C SER A 618 24.72 20.85 -15.44
N LYS A 619 24.64 20.07 -14.35
CA LYS A 619 23.50 19.21 -14.02
C LYS A 619 22.20 20.00 -13.85
N LYS A 620 22.28 21.22 -13.36
CA LYS A 620 21.13 22.09 -13.09
C LYS A 620 20.79 23.04 -14.24
N GLY A 621 21.63 23.13 -15.27
CA GLY A 621 21.37 23.95 -16.45
C GLY A 621 21.68 25.44 -16.27
N HIS A 622 22.51 25.79 -15.28
CA HIS A 622 22.79 27.20 -14.94
C HIS A 622 23.82 27.80 -15.89
N VAL A 623 23.35 28.27 -17.06
CA VAL A 623 24.19 28.75 -18.18
C VAL A 623 25.20 29.81 -17.75
N GLU A 624 24.75 30.86 -17.05
CA GLU A 624 25.64 31.97 -16.67
C GLU A 624 26.65 31.56 -15.59
N THR A 625 26.28 30.70 -14.65
CA THR A 625 27.23 30.17 -13.67
C THR A 625 28.29 29.27 -14.33
N VAL A 626 27.88 28.45 -15.31
CA VAL A 626 28.82 27.66 -16.12
C VAL A 626 29.75 28.58 -16.92
N ARG A 627 29.23 29.66 -17.52
CA ARG A 627 30.04 30.65 -18.24
C ARG A 627 31.08 31.29 -17.32
N SER A 628 30.69 31.75 -16.13
CA SER A 628 31.61 32.36 -15.16
C SER A 628 32.69 31.37 -14.70
N LEU A 629 32.33 30.10 -14.44
CA LEU A 629 33.29 29.05 -14.06
C LEU A 629 34.27 28.73 -15.20
N LEU A 630 33.80 28.62 -16.44
CA LEU A 630 34.65 28.39 -17.61
C LEU A 630 35.57 29.58 -17.88
N ALA A 631 35.09 30.82 -17.73
CA ALA A 631 35.89 32.02 -17.86
C ALA A 631 37.01 32.10 -16.79
N ALA A 632 36.78 31.55 -15.60
CA ALA A 632 37.81 31.40 -14.57
C ALA A 632 38.78 30.22 -14.81
N GLY A 633 38.55 29.43 -15.86
CA GLY A 633 39.38 28.27 -16.20
C GLY A 633 39.14 27.06 -15.30
N ALA A 634 37.89 26.75 -14.98
CA ALA A 634 37.52 25.51 -14.28
C ALA A 634 37.82 24.26 -15.13
N GLU A 635 38.16 23.16 -14.48
CA GLU A 635 38.51 21.89 -15.14
C GLU A 635 37.30 21.24 -15.84
N VAL A 636 37.25 21.35 -17.17
CA VAL A 636 36.17 20.78 -18.00
C VAL A 636 36.21 19.23 -18.03
N TRP A 637 37.41 18.66 -17.89
CA TRP A 637 37.72 17.23 -18.00
C TRP A 637 37.53 16.43 -16.71
N ALA A 638 37.26 17.12 -15.60
CA ALA A 638 37.09 16.45 -14.33
C ALA A 638 35.91 15.47 -14.44
N VAL A 639 36.10 14.25 -13.94
CA VAL A 639 35.07 13.22 -13.86
C VAL A 639 34.82 12.84 -12.41
N ASP A 640 33.59 12.42 -12.11
CA ASP A 640 33.24 11.84 -10.81
C ASP A 640 33.72 10.37 -10.72
N PRO A 641 33.54 9.68 -9.57
CA PRO A 641 33.94 8.28 -9.41
C PRO A 641 33.23 7.29 -10.34
N ARG A 642 32.15 7.71 -11.03
CA ARG A 642 31.45 6.91 -12.05
C ARG A 642 31.95 7.21 -13.46
N GLY A 643 32.95 8.07 -13.60
CA GLY A 643 33.51 8.48 -14.89
C GLY A 643 32.67 9.51 -15.63
N GLU A 644 31.71 10.18 -14.98
CA GLU A 644 30.87 11.21 -15.61
C GLU A 644 31.44 12.63 -15.40
N GLY A 645 31.60 13.39 -16.48
CA GLY A 645 32.04 14.78 -16.48
C GLY A 645 30.90 15.80 -16.54
N ALA A 646 31.25 17.06 -16.75
CA ALA A 646 30.28 18.15 -16.87
C ALA A 646 29.39 18.03 -18.12
N LEU A 647 29.94 17.52 -19.23
CA LEU A 647 29.22 17.36 -20.50
C LEU A 647 28.10 16.33 -20.37
N GLU A 648 28.37 15.14 -19.82
CA GLU A 648 27.37 14.11 -19.61
C GLU A 648 26.26 14.59 -18.66
N ARG A 649 26.60 15.42 -17.67
CA ARG A 649 25.61 16.02 -16.75
C ARG A 649 24.70 17.03 -17.42
N ALA A 650 25.24 17.85 -18.32
CA ALA A 650 24.45 18.78 -19.12
C ALA A 650 23.51 18.02 -20.06
N VAL A 651 24.03 17.01 -20.76
CA VAL A 651 23.22 16.19 -21.69
C VAL A 651 22.16 15.39 -20.94
N ARG A 652 22.46 14.83 -19.76
CA ARG A 652 21.48 14.12 -18.93
C ARG A 652 20.26 14.97 -18.59
N GLY A 653 20.50 16.26 -18.33
CA GLY A 653 19.45 17.24 -18.05
C GLY A 653 18.80 17.87 -19.29
N GLY A 654 19.24 17.55 -20.51
CA GLY A 654 18.76 18.18 -21.74
C GLY A 654 19.24 19.63 -21.94
N HIS A 655 20.27 20.06 -21.20
CA HIS A 655 20.72 21.45 -21.15
C HIS A 655 21.60 21.83 -22.36
N THR A 656 20.96 22.03 -23.51
CA THR A 656 21.62 22.25 -24.82
C THR A 656 22.60 23.43 -24.80
N ALA A 657 22.22 24.55 -24.17
CA ALA A 657 23.08 25.74 -24.09
C ALA A 657 24.35 25.49 -23.25
N VAL A 658 24.22 24.75 -22.15
CA VAL A 658 25.37 24.34 -21.32
C VAL A 658 26.25 23.36 -22.09
N ALA A 659 25.66 22.37 -22.76
CA ALA A 659 26.41 21.43 -23.58
C ALA A 659 27.22 22.14 -24.69
N ALA A 660 26.61 23.11 -25.39
CA ALA A 660 27.30 23.92 -26.39
C ALA A 660 28.49 24.70 -25.81
N LEU A 661 28.34 25.30 -24.63
CA LEU A 661 29.42 26.00 -23.94
C LEU A 661 30.57 25.07 -23.56
N LEU A 662 30.27 23.88 -23.04
CA LEU A 662 31.27 22.88 -22.67
C LEU A 662 32.02 22.36 -23.89
N LEU A 663 31.32 22.09 -25.00
CA LEU A 663 31.93 21.68 -26.27
C LEU A 663 32.85 22.76 -26.87
N ALA A 664 32.48 24.05 -26.75
CA ALA A 664 33.32 25.15 -27.20
C ALA A 664 34.64 25.25 -26.42
N HIS A 665 34.67 24.75 -25.17
CA HIS A 665 35.86 24.69 -24.32
C HIS A 665 36.52 23.30 -24.31
N GLY A 666 36.18 22.46 -25.30
CA GLY A 666 36.81 21.16 -25.54
C GLY A 666 36.23 19.99 -24.76
N GLY A 667 35.12 20.13 -24.01
CA GLY A 667 34.61 19.09 -23.11
C GLY A 667 34.23 17.71 -23.71
N ASP A 668 34.48 17.47 -25.00
CA ASP A 668 34.25 16.22 -25.73
C ASP A 668 35.49 15.30 -25.88
N ALA A 669 36.67 15.67 -25.35
CA ALA A 669 37.87 14.85 -25.56
C ALA A 669 37.78 13.43 -24.99
N GLY A 670 38.54 12.52 -25.61
CA GLY A 670 38.56 11.10 -25.25
C GLY A 670 37.25 10.42 -25.59
N THR A 671 36.75 9.59 -24.66
CA THR A 671 35.49 8.84 -24.82
C THR A 671 34.25 9.63 -24.39
N ALA A 672 34.42 10.83 -23.83
CA ALA A 672 33.34 11.64 -23.26
C ALA A 672 32.31 12.09 -24.32
N GLY A 673 32.77 12.49 -25.51
CA GLY A 673 31.87 12.89 -26.60
C GLY A 673 30.98 11.75 -27.12
N GLY A 674 31.52 10.53 -27.22
CA GLY A 674 30.76 9.32 -27.56
C GLY A 674 29.77 8.92 -26.47
N ALA A 675 30.22 8.90 -25.21
CA ALA A 675 29.36 8.61 -24.06
C ALA A 675 28.22 9.64 -23.93
N ALA A 676 28.50 10.92 -24.16
CA ALA A 676 27.50 11.99 -24.18
C ALA A 676 26.50 11.80 -25.34
N LEU A 677 26.94 11.41 -26.53
CA LEU A 677 26.06 11.15 -27.67
C LEU A 677 25.15 9.93 -27.40
N ALA A 678 25.71 8.84 -26.88
CA ALA A 678 24.95 7.67 -26.43
C ALA A 678 23.90 8.03 -25.37
N LEU A 679 24.25 8.91 -24.43
CA LEU A 679 23.34 9.39 -23.40
C LEU A 679 22.21 10.26 -24.00
N ALA A 680 22.53 11.15 -24.94
CA ALA A 680 21.56 11.97 -25.65
C ALA A 680 20.56 11.08 -26.43
N ALA A 681 21.08 10.05 -27.11
CA ALA A 681 20.28 9.07 -27.84
C ALA A 681 19.35 8.26 -26.93
N ARG A 682 19.84 7.80 -25.77
CA ARG A 682 19.05 7.05 -24.79
C ARG A 682 17.92 7.88 -24.17
N LEU A 683 18.14 9.17 -23.99
CA LEU A 683 17.21 10.08 -23.31
C LEU A 683 16.33 10.89 -24.28
N GLY A 684 16.53 10.73 -25.60
CA GLY A 684 15.73 11.43 -26.62
C GLY A 684 16.06 12.91 -26.79
N HIS A 685 17.22 13.38 -26.35
CA HIS A 685 17.60 14.80 -26.41
C HIS A 685 18.15 15.17 -27.80
N GLU A 686 17.26 15.38 -28.76
CA GLU A 686 17.61 15.64 -30.17
C GLU A 686 18.56 16.84 -30.35
N ALA A 687 18.32 17.95 -29.64
CA ALA A 687 19.16 19.14 -29.74
C ALA A 687 20.59 18.89 -29.24
N CYS A 688 20.75 18.15 -28.14
CA CYS A 688 22.06 17.73 -27.65
C CYS A 688 22.73 16.75 -28.61
N ALA A 689 21.98 15.78 -29.16
CA ALA A 689 22.51 14.84 -30.15
C ALA A 689 23.03 15.57 -31.39
N ARG A 690 22.27 16.54 -31.93
CA ARG A 690 22.66 17.35 -33.10
C ARG A 690 23.98 18.11 -32.90
N LEU A 691 24.24 18.59 -31.69
CA LEU A 691 25.52 19.25 -31.36
C LEU A 691 26.71 18.28 -31.34
N LEU A 692 26.47 17.03 -30.94
CA LEU A 692 27.52 16.00 -30.74
C LEU A 692 27.81 15.18 -32.00
N LEU A 693 26.86 15.09 -32.93
CA LEU A 693 26.97 14.28 -34.15
C LEU A 693 28.22 14.56 -35.00
N PRO A 694 28.62 15.81 -35.31
CA PRO A 694 29.71 16.07 -36.26
C PRO A 694 31.04 15.39 -35.93
N ARG A 695 31.22 14.92 -34.69
CA ARG A 695 32.48 14.34 -34.19
C ARG A 695 32.39 12.86 -33.77
N HIS A 696 31.20 12.28 -33.54
CA HIS A 696 31.08 11.02 -32.79
C HIS A 696 30.10 9.96 -33.34
N VAL A 697 29.51 10.12 -34.53
CA VAL A 697 28.45 9.22 -35.07
C VAL A 697 28.77 7.72 -35.03
N HIS A 698 30.03 7.34 -35.23
CA HIS A 698 30.47 5.94 -35.31
C HIS A 698 31.15 5.40 -34.05
N HIS A 699 31.21 6.20 -32.98
CA HIS A 699 31.89 5.81 -31.77
C HIS A 699 31.14 4.64 -31.09
N ARG A 700 31.90 3.73 -30.46
CA ARG A 700 31.36 2.65 -29.62
C ARG A 700 31.46 3.13 -28.19
N ASP A 701 30.31 3.32 -27.54
CA ASP A 701 30.18 4.25 -26.42
C ASP A 701 30.19 3.55 -25.05
N ASP A 702 30.06 2.22 -25.03
CA ASP A 702 30.05 1.42 -23.80
C ASP A 702 30.84 0.11 -23.93
N ALA A 703 31.02 -0.57 -22.79
CA ALA A 703 31.71 -1.86 -22.70
C ALA A 703 31.01 -2.98 -23.50
N ASP A 704 29.71 -2.82 -23.77
CA ASP A 704 28.91 -3.74 -24.58
C ASP A 704 29.07 -3.46 -26.09
N GLY A 705 29.86 -2.46 -26.49
CA GLY A 705 30.09 -2.09 -27.88
C GLY A 705 28.84 -1.52 -28.56
N CYS A 706 27.89 -0.98 -27.80
CA CYS A 706 26.72 -0.29 -28.33
C CYS A 706 27.13 1.04 -28.96
N THR A 707 26.46 1.39 -30.05
CA THR A 707 26.56 2.72 -30.67
C THR A 707 25.41 3.60 -30.18
N ALA A 708 25.49 4.91 -30.38
CA ALA A 708 24.37 5.82 -30.16
C ALA A 708 23.05 5.34 -30.81
N LEU A 709 23.10 4.72 -32.00
CA LEU A 709 21.91 4.16 -32.66
C LEU A 709 21.29 2.97 -31.90
N HIS A 710 22.10 2.13 -31.26
CA HIS A 710 21.58 1.07 -30.38
C HIS A 710 20.85 1.66 -29.17
N HIS A 711 21.37 2.76 -28.60
CA HIS A 711 20.72 3.43 -27.48
C HIS A 711 19.45 4.16 -27.88
N ALA A 712 19.43 4.81 -29.05
CA ALA A 712 18.22 5.39 -29.62
C ALA A 712 17.15 4.31 -29.85
N ALA A 713 17.54 3.14 -30.37
CA ALA A 713 16.62 2.04 -30.63
C ALA A 713 16.07 1.34 -29.38
N ARG A 714 16.67 1.51 -28.19
CA ARG A 714 16.15 0.94 -26.94
C ARG A 714 15.00 1.75 -26.32
N ALA A 715 14.72 2.94 -26.85
CA ALA A 715 13.71 3.85 -26.34
C ALA A 715 12.85 4.38 -27.50
N PRO A 716 11.61 4.81 -27.25
CA PRO A 716 10.70 5.30 -28.30
C PRO A 716 11.07 6.75 -28.70
N HIS A 717 12.28 6.95 -29.21
CA HIS A 717 12.83 8.26 -29.56
C HIS A 717 13.28 8.31 -31.02
N ALA A 718 12.34 8.03 -31.93
CA ALA A 718 12.57 7.98 -33.37
C ALA A 718 13.25 9.23 -33.96
N GLY A 719 13.05 10.42 -33.37
CA GLY A 719 13.71 11.66 -33.79
C GLY A 719 15.24 11.58 -33.73
N VAL A 720 15.81 11.02 -32.65
CA VAL A 720 17.27 10.88 -32.54
C VAL A 720 17.80 9.75 -33.43
N ALA A 721 17.04 8.66 -33.60
CA ALA A 721 17.39 7.59 -34.53
C ALA A 721 17.43 8.09 -35.99
N ARG A 722 16.45 8.91 -36.41
CA ARG A 722 16.41 9.57 -37.72
C ARG A 722 17.65 10.42 -37.95
N LEU A 723 17.94 11.30 -36.99
CA LEU A 723 19.08 12.20 -37.02
C LEU A 723 20.40 11.43 -37.14
N LEU A 724 20.55 10.33 -36.42
CA LEU A 724 21.72 9.45 -36.50
C LEU A 724 21.86 8.79 -37.88
N LEU A 725 20.78 8.26 -38.46
CA LEU A 725 20.80 7.66 -39.79
C LEU A 725 21.12 8.67 -40.90
N GLU A 726 20.54 9.87 -40.84
CA GLU A 726 20.82 10.96 -41.79
C GLU A 726 22.30 11.36 -41.81
N HIS A 727 22.98 11.25 -40.67
CA HIS A 727 24.41 11.53 -40.53
C HIS A 727 25.30 10.28 -40.71
N GLY A 728 24.76 9.23 -41.31
CA GLY A 728 25.51 8.06 -41.76
C GLY A 728 25.71 6.96 -40.71
N ALA A 729 24.99 6.96 -39.58
CA ALA A 729 25.06 5.86 -38.62
C ALA A 729 24.80 4.50 -39.31
N ARG A 730 25.64 3.51 -39.01
CA ARG A 730 25.51 2.17 -39.61
C ARG A 730 24.25 1.49 -39.06
N VAL A 731 23.26 1.30 -39.92
CA VAL A 731 21.94 0.75 -39.57
C VAL A 731 22.03 -0.65 -38.94
N ASP A 732 22.90 -1.52 -39.47
CA ASP A 732 23.12 -2.88 -38.97
C ASP A 732 24.43 -3.03 -38.18
N ALA A 733 24.84 -1.98 -37.46
CA ALA A 733 25.95 -2.10 -36.51
C ALA A 733 25.67 -3.21 -35.49
N ALA A 734 26.63 -4.09 -35.26
CA ALA A 734 26.49 -5.15 -34.26
C ALA A 734 27.26 -4.80 -32.98
N ASN A 735 26.57 -4.88 -31.83
CA ASN A 735 27.19 -4.76 -30.51
C ASN A 735 27.97 -6.03 -30.12
N ALA A 736 28.50 -6.10 -28.90
CA ALA A 736 29.25 -7.26 -28.40
C ALA A 736 28.43 -8.55 -28.35
N ALA A 737 27.10 -8.49 -28.23
CA ALA A 737 26.22 -9.67 -28.32
C ALA A 737 25.86 -10.04 -29.76
N GLY A 738 26.27 -9.25 -30.76
CA GLY A 738 25.85 -9.38 -32.14
C GLY A 738 24.47 -8.78 -32.42
N ALA A 739 23.85 -8.11 -31.45
CA ALA A 739 22.53 -7.51 -31.64
C ALA A 739 22.62 -6.23 -32.47
N THR A 740 21.67 -6.04 -33.39
CA THR A 740 21.54 -4.82 -34.20
C THR A 740 20.57 -3.82 -33.55
N PRO A 741 20.58 -2.53 -33.95
CA PRO A 741 19.57 -1.56 -33.54
C PRO A 741 18.15 -2.06 -33.79
N LEU A 742 17.89 -2.73 -34.92
CA LEU A 742 16.58 -3.28 -35.25
C LEU A 742 16.10 -4.32 -34.21
N MET A 743 16.99 -5.19 -33.72
CA MET A 743 16.65 -6.15 -32.67
C MET A 743 16.33 -5.47 -31.33
N LEU A 744 17.03 -4.38 -31.00
CA LEU A 744 16.78 -3.63 -29.78
C LEU A 744 15.46 -2.83 -29.86
N ALA A 745 15.16 -2.23 -31.01
CA ALA A 745 13.86 -1.60 -31.27
C ALA A 745 12.73 -2.64 -31.19
N ALA A 746 12.97 -3.83 -31.72
CA ALA A 746 12.01 -4.92 -31.65
C ALA A 746 11.79 -5.45 -30.23
N ASP A 747 12.83 -5.51 -29.39
CA ASP A 747 12.70 -5.87 -27.97
C ASP A 747 11.97 -4.79 -27.15
N ALA A 748 12.24 -3.51 -27.46
CA ALA A 748 11.61 -2.35 -26.82
C ALA A 748 10.14 -2.16 -27.23
N GLY A 749 9.72 -2.71 -28.38
CA GLY A 749 8.38 -2.54 -28.92
C GLY A 749 8.18 -1.22 -29.66
N ASP A 750 9.27 -0.57 -30.09
CA ASP A 750 9.24 0.71 -30.79
C ASP A 750 8.91 0.50 -32.28
N ALA A 751 7.62 0.55 -32.62
CA ALA A 751 7.14 0.38 -33.98
C ALA A 751 7.66 1.46 -34.94
N GLU A 752 7.74 2.72 -34.49
CA GLU A 752 8.23 3.83 -35.30
C GLU A 752 9.74 3.69 -35.56
N GLY A 753 10.51 3.31 -34.53
CA GLY A 753 11.93 3.00 -34.68
C GLY A 753 12.19 1.81 -35.59
N VAL A 754 11.38 0.76 -35.53
CA VAL A 754 11.46 -0.41 -36.43
C VAL A 754 11.19 0.00 -37.88
N GLU A 755 10.12 0.75 -38.13
CA GLU A 755 9.78 1.26 -39.47
C GLU A 755 10.91 2.14 -40.04
N LEU A 756 11.47 3.03 -39.21
CA LEU A 756 12.58 3.89 -39.59
C LEU A 756 13.85 3.11 -39.92
N LEU A 757 14.18 2.09 -39.14
CA LEU A 757 15.37 1.26 -39.38
C LEU A 757 15.21 0.40 -40.63
N LEU A 758 14.04 -0.21 -40.84
CA LEU A 758 13.73 -0.97 -42.07
C LEU A 758 13.75 -0.05 -43.30
N GLY A 759 13.17 1.15 -43.21
CA GLY A 759 13.25 2.18 -44.26
C GLY A 759 14.67 2.68 -44.52
N GLY A 760 15.54 2.64 -43.51
CA GLY A 760 16.98 2.90 -43.61
C GLY A 760 17.80 1.73 -44.17
N GLY A 761 17.17 0.63 -44.57
CA GLY A 761 17.81 -0.54 -45.17
C GLY A 761 18.32 -1.59 -44.17
N ALA A 762 17.79 -1.61 -42.94
CA ALA A 762 18.11 -2.67 -41.98
C ALA A 762 17.69 -4.06 -42.49
N GLU A 763 18.58 -5.04 -42.39
CA GLU A 763 18.27 -6.43 -42.72
C GLU A 763 17.42 -7.09 -41.62
N ALA A 764 16.15 -7.42 -41.92
CA ALA A 764 15.19 -7.96 -40.94
C ALA A 764 15.61 -9.30 -40.30
N ASP A 765 16.30 -10.17 -41.06
CA ASP A 765 16.70 -11.51 -40.65
C ASP A 765 18.16 -11.64 -40.20
N ARG A 766 18.83 -10.51 -39.93
CA ARG A 766 20.12 -10.53 -39.22
C ARG A 766 19.99 -11.33 -37.93
N ARG A 767 21.08 -12.00 -37.55
CA ARG A 767 21.12 -12.88 -36.38
C ARG A 767 22.15 -12.42 -35.37
N ASP A 768 21.77 -12.39 -34.10
CA ASP A 768 22.70 -12.18 -32.99
C ASP A 768 23.56 -13.44 -32.74
N ARG A 769 24.44 -13.41 -31.73
CA ARG A 769 25.27 -14.58 -31.36
C ARG A 769 24.45 -15.80 -30.87
N SER A 770 23.19 -15.60 -30.49
CA SER A 770 22.23 -16.65 -30.11
C SER A 770 21.31 -17.04 -31.27
N LEU A 771 21.65 -16.62 -32.49
CA LEU A 771 20.89 -16.83 -33.72
C LEU A 771 19.47 -16.22 -33.71
N ARG A 772 19.21 -15.22 -32.87
CA ARG A 772 17.91 -14.54 -32.80
C ARG A 772 17.81 -13.42 -33.83
N THR A 773 16.68 -13.36 -34.52
CA THR A 773 16.27 -12.27 -35.41
C THR A 773 15.45 -11.23 -34.67
N ALA A 774 15.21 -10.06 -35.27
CA ALA A 774 14.34 -9.04 -34.68
C ALA A 774 12.92 -9.58 -34.42
N LEU A 775 12.42 -10.46 -35.30
CA LEU A 775 11.09 -11.08 -35.16
C LEU A 775 11.00 -11.97 -33.90
N LEU A 776 12.07 -12.71 -33.59
CA LEU A 776 12.14 -13.53 -32.37
C LEU A 776 12.05 -12.66 -31.10
N TYR A 777 12.68 -11.48 -31.08
CA TYR A 777 12.57 -10.53 -29.97
C TYR A 777 11.15 -9.97 -29.82
N ALA A 778 10.56 -9.49 -30.92
CA ALA A 778 9.21 -8.94 -30.92
C ALA A 778 8.17 -9.97 -30.46
N ALA A 779 8.26 -11.21 -30.97
CA ALA A 779 7.39 -12.30 -30.60
C ALA A 779 7.54 -12.71 -29.12
N ALA A 780 8.78 -12.78 -28.60
CA ALA A 780 9.05 -13.07 -27.19
C ALA A 780 8.54 -12.00 -26.21
N ARG A 781 8.21 -10.80 -26.70
CA ARG A 781 7.64 -9.71 -25.91
C ARG A 781 6.17 -9.42 -26.25
N ALA A 782 5.56 -10.18 -27.17
CA ALA A 782 4.20 -9.96 -27.66
C ALA A 782 3.96 -8.54 -28.22
N HIS A 783 4.97 -7.97 -28.89
CA HIS A 783 4.84 -6.66 -29.53
C HIS A 783 4.17 -6.81 -30.89
N VAL A 784 2.84 -6.90 -30.91
CA VAL A 784 2.02 -7.13 -32.12
C VAL A 784 2.32 -6.12 -33.25
N PRO A 785 2.40 -4.79 -33.01
CA PRO A 785 2.66 -3.82 -34.08
C PRO A 785 4.03 -4.03 -34.73
N VAL A 786 5.07 -4.27 -33.92
CA VAL A 786 6.41 -4.56 -34.42
C VAL A 786 6.44 -5.89 -35.18
N THR A 787 5.81 -6.93 -34.64
CA THR A 787 5.72 -8.25 -35.29
C THR A 787 5.09 -8.12 -36.67
N ARG A 788 4.02 -7.32 -36.79
CA ARG A 788 3.35 -7.03 -38.07
C ARG A 788 4.28 -6.33 -39.04
N LEU A 789 4.96 -5.27 -38.61
CA LEU A 789 5.90 -4.53 -39.46
C LEU A 789 7.03 -5.42 -39.97
N LEU A 790 7.64 -6.21 -39.10
CA LEU A 790 8.72 -7.12 -39.48
C LEU A 790 8.26 -8.16 -40.52
N LEU A 791 7.09 -8.76 -40.33
CA LEU A 791 6.52 -9.72 -41.29
C LEU A 791 6.15 -9.05 -42.62
N GLN A 792 5.58 -7.84 -42.60
CA GLN A 792 5.27 -7.07 -43.82
C GLN A 792 6.53 -6.71 -44.62
N HIS A 793 7.66 -6.50 -43.93
CA HIS A 793 8.96 -6.27 -44.54
C HIS A 793 9.74 -7.56 -44.86
N GLY A 794 9.07 -8.72 -44.83
CA GLY A 794 9.62 -9.99 -45.32
C GLY A 794 10.52 -10.73 -44.34
N ALA A 795 10.45 -10.46 -43.04
CA ALA A 795 11.15 -11.27 -42.03
C ALA A 795 10.68 -12.73 -42.05
N ASP A 796 11.60 -13.68 -41.98
CA ASP A 796 11.31 -15.12 -41.99
C ASP A 796 10.64 -15.56 -40.67
N PRO A 797 9.35 -15.95 -40.67
CA PRO A 797 8.65 -16.42 -39.47
C PRO A 797 9.22 -17.73 -38.89
N ASN A 798 9.98 -18.47 -39.70
CA ASN A 798 10.55 -19.78 -39.37
C ASN A 798 12.04 -19.72 -39.02
N ALA A 799 12.61 -18.52 -38.90
CA ALA A 799 13.97 -18.32 -38.42
C ALA A 799 14.14 -18.93 -37.02
N LYS A 800 15.23 -19.68 -36.83
CA LYS A 800 15.48 -20.48 -35.63
C LYS A 800 16.58 -19.86 -34.79
N SER A 801 16.32 -19.71 -33.49
CA SER A 801 17.35 -19.40 -32.50
C SER A 801 18.28 -20.60 -32.26
N LYS A 802 19.33 -20.41 -31.45
CA LYS A 802 20.26 -21.48 -31.05
C LYS A 802 19.56 -22.67 -30.37
N ASP A 803 18.46 -22.44 -29.67
CA ASP A 803 17.64 -23.48 -29.01
C ASP A 803 16.59 -24.07 -29.97
N SER A 804 16.74 -23.84 -31.27
CA SER A 804 15.75 -24.20 -32.30
C SER A 804 14.36 -23.60 -32.05
N ARG A 805 14.26 -22.41 -31.42
CA ARG A 805 12.96 -21.75 -31.23
C ARG A 805 12.64 -20.83 -32.41
N THR A 806 11.41 -20.91 -32.92
CA THR A 806 10.84 -19.98 -33.91
C THR A 806 10.13 -18.82 -33.21
N ALA A 807 9.70 -17.83 -33.99
CA ALA A 807 8.88 -16.72 -33.48
C ALA A 807 7.58 -17.24 -32.84
N LEU A 808 6.93 -18.24 -33.47
CA LEU A 808 5.72 -18.88 -32.94
C LEU A 808 5.96 -19.51 -31.55
N LEU A 809 6.99 -20.34 -31.41
CA LEU A 809 7.35 -20.93 -30.11
C LEU A 809 7.67 -19.85 -29.07
N SER A 810 8.38 -18.79 -29.46
CA SER A 810 8.76 -17.71 -28.54
C SER A 810 7.54 -16.91 -28.04
N ALA A 811 6.53 -16.72 -28.89
CA ALA A 811 5.26 -16.08 -28.52
C ALA A 811 4.45 -16.95 -27.53
N VAL A 812 4.38 -18.25 -27.77
CA VAL A 812 3.60 -19.19 -26.94
C VAL A 812 4.24 -19.44 -25.57
N LEU A 813 5.57 -19.42 -25.47
CA LEU A 813 6.30 -19.66 -24.23
C LEU A 813 6.07 -18.59 -23.14
N GLN A 814 5.57 -17.41 -23.51
CA GLN A 814 5.30 -16.32 -22.56
C GLN A 814 3.96 -16.53 -21.85
N ASP A 815 3.84 -16.01 -20.62
CA ASP A 815 2.63 -16.14 -19.80
C ASP A 815 1.53 -15.10 -20.15
N ARG A 816 1.52 -14.60 -21.39
CA ARG A 816 0.68 -13.45 -21.79
C ARG A 816 -0.61 -13.84 -22.51
N GLN A 817 -0.81 -15.12 -22.83
CA GLN A 817 -1.98 -15.66 -23.56
C GLN A 817 -2.37 -14.83 -24.81
N ASP A 818 -1.40 -14.19 -25.47
CA ASP A 818 -1.68 -13.30 -26.61
C ASP A 818 -1.94 -14.11 -27.88
N THR A 819 -3.22 -14.28 -28.19
CA THR A 819 -3.68 -14.94 -29.42
C THR A 819 -3.43 -14.10 -30.67
N THR A 820 -3.23 -12.78 -30.54
CA THR A 820 -3.07 -11.88 -31.69
C THR A 820 -1.71 -12.07 -32.35
N SER A 821 -0.62 -12.06 -31.56
CA SER A 821 0.73 -12.33 -32.09
C SER A 821 0.82 -13.73 -32.70
N VAL A 822 0.23 -14.73 -32.03
CA VAL A 822 0.22 -16.12 -32.51
C VAL A 822 -0.54 -16.22 -33.84
N ARG A 823 -1.75 -15.66 -33.93
CA ARG A 823 -2.54 -15.64 -35.16
C ARG A 823 -1.78 -14.96 -36.30
N LEU A 824 -1.20 -13.80 -36.02
CA LEU A 824 -0.46 -13.03 -37.01
C LEU A 824 0.72 -13.82 -37.58
N LEU A 825 1.48 -14.52 -36.73
CA LEU A 825 2.59 -15.37 -37.16
C LEU A 825 2.11 -16.55 -38.03
N LEU A 826 1.02 -17.22 -37.63
CA LEU A 826 0.44 -18.33 -38.39
C LEU A 826 -0.09 -17.86 -39.77
N GLU A 827 -0.77 -16.72 -39.83
CA GLU A 827 -1.26 -16.12 -41.07
C GLU A 827 -0.12 -15.77 -42.05
N HIS A 828 1.08 -15.50 -41.54
CA HIS A 828 2.28 -15.21 -42.36
C HIS A 828 3.16 -16.45 -42.60
N GLY A 829 2.66 -17.66 -42.34
CA GLY A 829 3.34 -18.91 -42.72
C GLY A 829 4.33 -19.45 -41.68
N ALA A 830 4.16 -19.12 -40.40
CA ALA A 830 4.88 -19.81 -39.33
C ALA A 830 4.50 -21.31 -39.29
N ASP A 831 5.49 -22.18 -39.24
CA ASP A 831 5.30 -23.63 -39.12
C ASP A 831 4.76 -23.98 -37.72
N VAL A 832 3.47 -24.33 -37.69
CA VAL A 832 2.73 -24.70 -36.49
C VAL A 832 3.27 -25.95 -35.80
N ASN A 833 3.94 -26.84 -36.55
CA ASN A 833 4.45 -28.12 -36.07
C ASN A 833 5.98 -28.14 -35.88
N HIS A 834 6.64 -26.99 -36.01
CA HIS A 834 8.08 -26.89 -35.77
C HIS A 834 8.43 -27.29 -34.33
N ARG A 835 9.55 -27.98 -34.19
CA ARG A 835 10.00 -28.59 -32.93
C ARG A 835 11.23 -27.89 -32.37
N ASP A 836 11.20 -27.58 -31.08
CA ASP A 836 12.36 -27.04 -30.36
C ASP A 836 13.41 -28.11 -30.03
N ALA A 837 14.45 -27.73 -29.28
CA ALA A 837 15.51 -28.64 -28.85
C ALA A 837 15.03 -29.84 -28.00
N ASP A 838 13.86 -29.73 -27.35
CA ASP A 838 13.22 -30.81 -26.57
C ASP A 838 12.17 -31.57 -27.40
N SER A 839 12.18 -31.37 -28.73
CA SER A 839 11.18 -31.91 -29.66
C SER A 839 9.74 -31.47 -29.37
N CYS A 840 9.55 -30.39 -28.59
CA CYS A 840 8.24 -29.85 -28.26
C CYS A 840 7.77 -28.89 -29.36
N THR A 841 6.49 -28.98 -29.72
CA THR A 841 5.81 -28.04 -30.63
C THR A 841 5.19 -26.88 -29.85
N ALA A 842 4.68 -25.88 -30.57
CA ALA A 842 3.90 -24.80 -29.97
C ALA A 842 2.68 -25.31 -29.19
N LEU A 843 2.11 -26.45 -29.59
CA LEU A 843 0.97 -27.09 -28.90
C LEU A 843 1.37 -27.85 -27.61
N HIS A 844 2.65 -28.21 -27.43
CA HIS A 844 3.15 -28.84 -26.18
C HIS A 844 3.36 -27.83 -25.06
N HIS A 845 4.07 -26.74 -25.39
CA HIS A 845 3.89 -25.44 -24.72
C HIS A 845 2.41 -25.02 -24.95
N ALA A 846 1.84 -23.91 -24.54
CA ALA A 846 0.36 -23.75 -24.58
C ALA A 846 -0.43 -24.77 -23.72
N VAL A 847 -0.35 -26.09 -23.92
CA VAL A 847 -0.96 -27.11 -23.04
C VAL A 847 -0.24 -27.18 -21.69
N ASP A 848 1.08 -27.41 -21.69
CA ASP A 848 1.91 -26.93 -20.59
C ASP A 848 1.76 -25.40 -20.55
N LYS A 849 1.87 -24.65 -19.48
CA LYS A 849 1.31 -23.27 -19.35
C LYS A 849 -0.23 -23.18 -19.21
N GLY A 850 -1.03 -23.93 -19.97
CA GLY A 850 -2.50 -23.92 -19.85
C GLY A 850 -3.21 -22.79 -20.62
N HIS A 851 -2.62 -22.36 -21.73
CA HIS A 851 -3.13 -21.33 -22.65
C HIS A 851 -4.17 -21.93 -23.61
N ARG A 852 -5.37 -22.19 -23.10
CA ARG A 852 -6.46 -22.90 -23.80
C ARG A 852 -6.84 -22.27 -25.16
N GLU A 853 -6.95 -20.95 -25.22
CA GLU A 853 -7.30 -20.24 -26.45
C GLU A 853 -6.18 -20.33 -27.50
N ILE A 854 -4.92 -20.33 -27.07
CA ILE A 854 -3.78 -20.56 -27.95
C ILE A 854 -3.78 -22.02 -28.43
N CYS A 855 -4.10 -22.99 -27.55
CA CYS A 855 -4.24 -24.40 -27.96
C CYS A 855 -5.28 -24.54 -29.08
N LYS A 856 -6.47 -23.95 -28.89
CA LYS A 856 -7.54 -23.95 -29.89
C LYS A 856 -7.10 -23.30 -31.19
N LEU A 857 -6.49 -22.14 -31.13
CA LEU A 857 -5.97 -21.43 -32.30
C LEU A 857 -4.93 -22.27 -33.06
N LEU A 858 -3.98 -22.90 -32.37
CA LEU A 858 -2.97 -23.74 -33.00
C LEU A 858 -3.62 -24.94 -33.72
N LEU A 859 -4.59 -25.59 -33.08
CA LEU A 859 -5.34 -26.72 -33.67
C LEU A 859 -6.16 -26.28 -34.90
N GLU A 860 -6.82 -25.12 -34.85
CA GLU A 860 -7.53 -24.53 -36.00
C GLU A 860 -6.61 -24.25 -37.19
N PHE A 861 -5.33 -23.95 -36.94
CA PHE A 861 -4.29 -23.75 -37.96
C PHE A 861 -3.52 -25.04 -38.32
N GLY A 862 -4.02 -26.22 -37.93
CA GLY A 862 -3.46 -27.51 -38.35
C GLY A 862 -2.28 -28.01 -37.51
N ALA A 863 -2.18 -27.62 -36.23
CA ALA A 863 -1.27 -28.27 -35.30
C ALA A 863 -1.61 -29.76 -35.16
N ASP A 864 -0.62 -30.63 -35.30
CA ASP A 864 -0.75 -32.06 -35.11
C ASP A 864 -0.76 -32.39 -33.60
N PRO A 865 -1.89 -32.88 -33.03
CA PRO A 865 -2.00 -33.18 -31.61
C PRO A 865 -1.26 -34.46 -31.20
N ASN A 866 -0.64 -35.19 -32.14
CA ASN A 866 0.02 -36.47 -31.90
C ASN A 866 1.55 -36.39 -31.96
N VAL A 867 2.11 -35.19 -32.15
CA VAL A 867 3.55 -35.00 -32.11
C VAL A 867 4.07 -35.40 -30.73
N LYS A 868 5.20 -36.13 -30.70
CA LYS A 868 5.87 -36.53 -29.47
C LYS A 868 7.04 -35.62 -29.14
N SER A 869 7.09 -35.19 -27.89
CA SER A 869 8.27 -34.58 -27.27
C SER A 869 9.42 -35.58 -27.08
N LYS A 870 10.56 -35.10 -26.59
CA LYS A 870 11.73 -35.91 -26.25
C LYS A 870 11.45 -37.04 -25.24
N TRP A 871 10.41 -36.91 -24.42
CA TRP A 871 9.97 -37.95 -23.47
C TRP A 871 8.82 -38.80 -24.02
N GLU A 872 8.62 -38.79 -25.34
CA GLU A 872 7.53 -39.49 -26.03
C GLU A 872 6.11 -39.06 -25.59
N LYS A 873 5.99 -37.96 -24.84
CA LYS A 873 4.69 -37.41 -24.43
C LYS A 873 4.10 -36.57 -25.55
N THR A 874 2.82 -36.81 -25.85
CA THR A 874 1.98 -35.97 -26.71
C THR A 874 1.37 -34.80 -25.92
N PRO A 875 0.86 -33.75 -26.59
CA PRO A 875 0.06 -32.71 -25.95
C PRO A 875 -1.09 -33.27 -25.10
N LEU A 876 -1.76 -34.34 -25.55
CA LEU A 876 -2.84 -34.98 -24.80
C LEU A 876 -2.36 -35.53 -23.44
N ILE A 877 -1.21 -36.21 -23.43
CA ILE A 877 -0.61 -36.72 -22.18
C ILE A 877 -0.29 -35.57 -21.22
N LEU A 878 0.26 -34.45 -21.73
CA LEU A 878 0.56 -33.28 -20.91
C LEU A 878 -0.70 -32.61 -20.34
N ALA A 879 -1.76 -32.46 -21.15
CA ALA A 879 -3.04 -31.90 -20.71
C ALA A 879 -3.62 -32.69 -19.54
N VAL A 880 -3.59 -34.01 -19.66
CA VAL A 880 -4.12 -34.94 -18.66
C VAL A 880 -3.26 -34.96 -17.40
N GLU A 881 -1.93 -34.93 -17.51
CA GLU A 881 -1.04 -34.86 -16.35
C GLU A 881 -1.28 -33.59 -15.51
N ARG A 882 -1.50 -32.45 -16.19
CA ARG A 882 -1.87 -31.17 -15.56
C ARG A 882 -3.29 -31.18 -14.99
N GLY A 883 -4.18 -32.04 -15.50
CA GLY A 883 -5.59 -32.08 -15.13
C GLY A 883 -6.41 -31.01 -15.86
N ASP A 884 -5.95 -30.53 -17.02
CA ASP A 884 -6.68 -29.56 -17.83
C ASP A 884 -7.73 -30.26 -18.71
N VAL A 885 -8.92 -30.43 -18.15
CA VAL A 885 -10.05 -31.14 -18.79
C VAL A 885 -10.45 -30.47 -20.10
N ILE A 886 -10.40 -29.13 -20.18
CA ILE A 886 -10.82 -28.39 -21.39
C ILE A 886 -9.84 -28.66 -22.53
N SER A 887 -8.52 -28.53 -22.27
CA SER A 887 -7.51 -28.86 -23.28
C SER A 887 -7.53 -30.36 -23.63
N THR A 888 -7.83 -31.23 -22.66
CA THR A 888 -8.01 -32.67 -22.91
C THR A 888 -9.15 -32.91 -23.90
N GLN A 889 -10.34 -32.35 -23.65
CA GLN A 889 -11.50 -32.48 -24.54
C GLN A 889 -11.19 -31.89 -25.92
N LEU A 890 -10.62 -30.69 -25.95
CA LEU A 890 -10.26 -30.01 -27.19
C LEU A 890 -9.28 -30.83 -28.04
N LEU A 891 -8.23 -31.40 -27.43
CA LEU A 891 -7.28 -32.25 -28.15
C LEU A 891 -7.95 -33.51 -28.70
N VAL A 892 -8.83 -34.14 -27.91
CA VAL A 892 -9.60 -35.30 -28.35
C VAL A 892 -10.54 -34.96 -29.52
N ASP A 893 -11.23 -33.82 -29.45
CA ASP A 893 -12.12 -33.32 -30.52
C ASP A 893 -11.36 -33.08 -31.84
N PHE A 894 -10.10 -32.67 -31.76
CA PHE A 894 -9.20 -32.46 -32.90
C PHE A 894 -8.38 -33.71 -33.28
N GLY A 895 -8.76 -34.90 -32.81
CA GLY A 895 -8.19 -36.16 -33.27
C GLY A 895 -6.89 -36.59 -32.58
N ALA A 896 -6.66 -36.16 -31.32
CA ALA A 896 -5.58 -36.72 -30.52
C ALA A 896 -5.78 -38.23 -30.27
N ASP A 897 -4.74 -39.00 -30.56
CA ASP A 897 -4.70 -40.44 -30.35
C ASP A 897 -4.49 -40.75 -28.86
N LYS A 898 -5.54 -41.33 -28.25
CA LYS A 898 -5.61 -41.71 -26.85
C LYS A 898 -4.75 -42.95 -26.53
N SER A 899 -4.31 -43.68 -27.56
CA SER A 899 -3.49 -44.89 -27.45
C SER A 899 -1.99 -44.59 -27.39
N GLU A 900 -1.60 -43.35 -27.65
CA GLU A 900 -0.20 -42.93 -27.66
C GLU A 900 0.47 -43.13 -26.30
N ARG A 901 1.75 -43.47 -26.37
CA ARG A 901 2.54 -43.95 -25.25
C ARG A 901 3.79 -43.11 -25.06
N ASP A 902 4.07 -42.82 -23.79
CA ASP A 902 5.34 -42.25 -23.36
C ASP A 902 6.45 -43.31 -23.27
N VAL A 903 7.64 -42.88 -22.82
CA VAL A 903 8.81 -43.74 -22.66
C VAL A 903 8.58 -44.95 -21.76
N ASP A 904 7.60 -44.95 -20.85
CA ASP A 904 7.26 -46.05 -19.93
C ASP A 904 6.03 -46.88 -20.37
N ASN A 905 5.61 -46.69 -21.62
CA ASN A 905 4.38 -47.23 -22.19
C ASN A 905 3.11 -46.74 -21.45
N TRP A 906 3.14 -45.56 -20.83
CA TRP A 906 1.96 -44.97 -20.21
C TRP A 906 1.15 -44.21 -21.27
N THR A 907 -0.14 -44.54 -21.32
CA THR A 907 -1.14 -43.76 -22.06
C THR A 907 -1.67 -42.61 -21.22
N ALA A 908 -2.40 -41.68 -21.83
CA ALA A 908 -3.09 -40.60 -21.11
C ALA A 908 -3.95 -41.12 -19.93
N LEU A 909 -4.61 -42.28 -20.11
CA LEU A 909 -5.43 -42.91 -19.07
C LEU A 909 -4.63 -43.42 -17.85
N HIS A 910 -3.36 -43.80 -18.03
CA HIS A 910 -2.49 -44.12 -16.90
C HIS A 910 -2.18 -42.87 -16.06
N PHE A 911 -1.89 -41.75 -16.71
CA PHE A 911 -1.62 -40.49 -16.03
C PHE A 911 -2.87 -39.95 -15.31
N SER A 912 -4.04 -40.01 -15.95
CA SER A 912 -5.29 -39.53 -15.35
C SER A 912 -5.61 -40.30 -14.07
N THR A 913 -5.45 -41.62 -14.10
CA THR A 913 -5.77 -42.51 -12.98
C THR A 913 -4.73 -42.49 -11.88
N TRP A 914 -3.44 -42.26 -12.18
CA TRP A 914 -2.40 -42.11 -11.17
C TRP A 914 -2.49 -40.79 -10.38
N LYS A 915 -2.94 -39.71 -11.03
CA LYS A 915 -3.03 -38.35 -10.47
C LYS A 915 -4.43 -37.97 -9.97
N ASP A 916 -5.38 -38.90 -10.04
CA ASP A 916 -6.80 -38.72 -9.72
C ASP A 916 -7.49 -37.59 -10.50
N ARG A 917 -7.32 -37.60 -11.82
CA ARG A 917 -8.01 -36.69 -12.74
C ARG A 917 -9.31 -37.35 -13.20
N SER A 918 -10.30 -37.45 -12.32
CA SER A 918 -11.56 -38.17 -12.61
C SER A 918 -12.27 -37.64 -13.85
N GLU A 919 -12.34 -36.32 -14.02
CA GLU A 919 -12.99 -35.70 -15.19
C GLU A 919 -12.21 -35.95 -16.49
N ALA A 920 -10.87 -35.88 -16.46
CA ALA A 920 -10.06 -36.25 -17.63
C ALA A 920 -10.17 -37.75 -17.94
N THR A 921 -10.25 -38.60 -16.91
CA THR A 921 -10.48 -40.05 -17.05
C THR A 921 -11.83 -40.30 -17.72
N LYS A 922 -12.88 -39.58 -17.31
CA LYS A 922 -14.21 -39.64 -17.91
C LYS A 922 -14.16 -39.24 -19.38
N VAL A 923 -13.59 -38.07 -19.70
CA VAL A 923 -13.44 -37.59 -21.09
C VAL A 923 -12.74 -38.62 -21.96
N LEU A 924 -11.62 -39.20 -21.49
CA LEU A 924 -10.88 -40.20 -22.25
C LEU A 924 -11.71 -41.46 -22.52
N LEU A 925 -12.37 -42.01 -21.50
CA LEU A 925 -13.14 -43.25 -21.62
C LEU A 925 -14.44 -43.07 -22.42
N GLU A 926 -15.16 -41.96 -22.25
CA GLU A 926 -16.34 -41.62 -23.05
C GLU A 926 -15.99 -41.43 -24.54
N ASN A 927 -14.73 -41.08 -24.83
CA ASN A 927 -14.18 -41.01 -26.18
C ASN A 927 -13.38 -42.27 -26.55
N GLU A 928 -13.78 -43.45 -26.06
CA GLU A 928 -13.28 -44.77 -26.50
C GLU A 928 -11.77 -45.02 -26.24
N ALA A 929 -11.18 -44.40 -25.21
CA ALA A 929 -9.83 -44.80 -24.77
C ALA A 929 -9.83 -46.24 -24.21
N GLU A 930 -8.90 -47.08 -24.67
CA GLU A 930 -8.78 -48.49 -24.24
C GLU A 930 -8.46 -48.61 -22.73
N PRO A 931 -9.42 -49.08 -21.90
CA PRO A 931 -9.27 -49.15 -20.44
C PRO A 931 -8.23 -50.17 -19.98
N ASN A 932 -7.88 -51.15 -20.82
CA ASN A 932 -6.95 -52.25 -20.50
C ASN A 932 -5.56 -52.07 -21.12
N SER A 933 -5.21 -50.84 -21.51
CA SER A 933 -3.89 -50.51 -22.03
C SER A 933 -2.79 -50.90 -21.03
N LYS A 934 -1.75 -51.58 -21.50
CA LYS A 934 -0.67 -52.13 -20.63
C LYS A 934 0.60 -51.29 -20.70
N CYS A 935 1.12 -50.86 -19.55
CA CYS A 935 2.46 -50.27 -19.44
C CYS A 935 3.58 -51.33 -19.46
N LYS A 936 4.87 -50.92 -19.35
CA LYS A 936 6.02 -51.85 -19.37
C LYS A 936 5.95 -52.99 -18.34
N ARG A 937 5.37 -52.76 -17.16
CA ARG A 937 5.18 -53.78 -16.11
C ARG A 937 3.90 -54.60 -16.29
N LEU A 938 3.26 -54.51 -17.45
CA LEU A 938 1.95 -55.07 -17.75
C LEU A 938 0.83 -54.57 -16.84
N LYS A 939 1.00 -53.45 -16.13
CA LYS A 939 -0.08 -52.86 -15.33
C LYS A 939 -1.04 -52.08 -16.21
N ILE A 940 -2.33 -52.17 -15.91
CA ILE A 940 -3.41 -51.38 -16.52
C ILE A 940 -3.79 -50.19 -15.63
N PRO A 941 -4.47 -49.14 -16.15
CA PRO A 941 -4.90 -47.97 -15.39
C PRO A 941 -5.64 -48.28 -14.08
N LEU A 942 -6.50 -49.31 -14.07
CA LEU A 942 -7.25 -49.74 -12.88
C LEU A 942 -6.34 -50.08 -11.69
N MET A 943 -5.17 -50.67 -11.94
CA MET A 943 -4.21 -51.02 -10.88
C MET A 943 -3.60 -49.78 -10.24
N PHE A 944 -3.35 -48.73 -11.02
CA PHE A 944 -2.83 -47.47 -10.51
C PHE A 944 -3.89 -46.71 -9.71
N ALA A 945 -5.15 -46.69 -10.19
CA ALA A 945 -6.27 -46.13 -9.44
C ALA A 945 -6.45 -46.85 -8.09
N ALA A 946 -6.41 -48.19 -8.10
CA ALA A 946 -6.55 -49.00 -6.90
C ALA A 946 -5.40 -48.80 -5.90
N LEU A 947 -4.16 -48.75 -6.39
CA LEU A 947 -2.97 -48.47 -5.58
C LEU A 947 -3.06 -47.10 -4.90
N ARG A 948 -3.56 -46.07 -5.60
CA ARG A 948 -3.63 -44.71 -5.06
C ARG A 948 -4.85 -44.46 -4.17
N GLY A 949 -5.91 -45.26 -4.32
CA GLY A 949 -7.18 -45.08 -3.60
C GLY A 949 -8.14 -44.15 -4.33
N ASN A 950 -8.03 -44.04 -5.66
CA ASN A 950 -8.75 -43.07 -6.48
C ASN A 950 -10.14 -43.62 -6.82
N GLU A 951 -11.11 -43.41 -5.93
CA GLU A 951 -12.44 -44.03 -5.99
C GLU A 951 -13.19 -43.69 -7.28
N SER A 952 -13.29 -42.40 -7.61
CA SER A 952 -14.00 -41.93 -8.80
C SER A 952 -13.42 -42.52 -10.09
N SER A 953 -12.08 -42.50 -10.22
CA SER A 953 -11.38 -43.08 -11.37
C SER A 953 -11.56 -44.60 -11.44
N THR A 954 -11.53 -45.29 -10.29
CA THR A 954 -11.76 -46.74 -10.21
C THR A 954 -13.17 -47.11 -10.66
N ARG A 955 -14.18 -46.38 -10.18
CA ARG A 955 -15.58 -46.58 -10.55
C ARG A 955 -15.79 -46.43 -12.06
N LEU A 956 -15.32 -45.31 -12.63
CA LEU A 956 -15.44 -45.05 -14.07
C LEU A 956 -14.77 -46.14 -14.92
N LEU A 957 -13.57 -46.57 -14.55
CA LEU A 957 -12.87 -47.65 -15.26
C LEU A 957 -13.66 -48.97 -15.24
N LEU A 958 -14.20 -49.35 -14.07
CA LEU A 958 -14.99 -50.59 -13.93
C LEU A 958 -16.31 -50.52 -14.70
N GLU A 959 -16.98 -49.37 -14.69
CA GLU A 959 -18.22 -49.13 -15.44
C GLU A 959 -17.98 -49.16 -16.96
N LEU A 960 -16.79 -48.76 -17.42
CA LEU A 960 -16.43 -48.64 -18.83
C LEU A 960 -15.48 -49.75 -19.30
N GLY A 961 -15.54 -50.94 -18.67
CA GLY A 961 -14.97 -52.18 -19.23
C GLY A 961 -13.51 -52.49 -18.87
N ALA A 962 -12.96 -51.93 -17.80
CA ALA A 962 -11.67 -52.37 -17.27
C ALA A 962 -11.75 -53.81 -16.71
N ASP A 963 -10.79 -54.64 -17.07
CA ASP A 963 -10.64 -56.00 -16.55
C ASP A 963 -10.21 -55.97 -15.08
N VAL A 964 -11.19 -56.23 -14.21
CA VAL A 964 -11.03 -56.25 -12.76
C VAL A 964 -10.01 -57.29 -12.28
N ASN A 965 -9.81 -58.37 -13.05
CA ASN A 965 -8.96 -59.51 -12.70
C ASN A 965 -7.65 -59.56 -13.50
N HIS A 966 -7.37 -58.55 -14.33
CA HIS A 966 -6.08 -58.43 -15.01
C HIS A 966 -4.94 -58.51 -14.00
N CYS A 967 -3.85 -59.18 -14.37
CA CYS A 967 -2.67 -59.33 -13.54
C CYS A 967 -1.43 -58.74 -14.24
N ASP A 968 -0.56 -58.13 -13.45
CA ASP A 968 0.67 -57.52 -13.95
C ASP A 968 1.81 -58.54 -14.12
N ALA A 969 3.01 -58.07 -14.41
CA ALA A 969 4.18 -58.93 -14.57
C ALA A 969 4.53 -59.75 -13.32
N ASP A 970 4.05 -59.39 -12.13
CA ASP A 970 4.28 -60.09 -10.87
C ASP A 970 3.09 -60.99 -10.48
N GLY A 971 2.03 -61.02 -11.32
CA GLY A 971 0.78 -61.73 -11.05
C GLY A 971 -0.15 -60.98 -10.10
N CYS A 972 0.14 -59.72 -9.74
CA CYS A 972 -0.70 -58.93 -8.85
C CYS A 972 -1.88 -58.33 -9.62
N THR A 973 -3.08 -58.42 -9.04
CA THR A 973 -4.33 -57.80 -9.55
C THR A 973 -4.58 -56.43 -8.90
N ALA A 974 -5.57 -55.67 -9.38
CA ALA A 974 -5.98 -54.41 -8.74
C ALA A 974 -6.37 -54.60 -7.25
N LEU A 975 -6.95 -55.76 -6.91
CA LEU A 975 -7.33 -56.11 -5.53
C LEU A 975 -6.10 -56.30 -4.62
N HIS A 976 -5.00 -56.85 -5.12
CA HIS A 976 -3.73 -56.91 -4.39
C HIS A 976 -3.21 -55.51 -4.04
N TYR A 977 -3.30 -54.58 -4.99
CA TYR A 977 -2.85 -53.20 -4.78
C TYR A 977 -3.74 -52.42 -3.81
N ALA A 978 -5.06 -52.61 -3.87
CA ALA A 978 -6.01 -51.97 -2.95
C ALA A 978 -5.79 -52.44 -1.50
N THR A 979 -5.59 -53.75 -1.31
CA THR A 979 -5.41 -54.36 0.01
C THR A 979 -4.03 -54.05 0.62
N TRP A 980 -2.98 -54.00 -0.20
CA TRP A 980 -1.63 -53.63 0.25
C TRP A 980 -1.53 -52.18 0.77
N ASN A 981 -2.36 -51.28 0.26
CA ASN A 981 -2.39 -49.87 0.68
C ASN A 981 -3.59 -49.54 1.59
N ASP A 982 -4.27 -50.55 2.12
CA ASP A 982 -5.42 -50.41 3.01
C ASP A 982 -6.50 -49.46 2.46
N ARG A 983 -7.04 -49.80 1.28
CA ARG A 983 -8.11 -49.05 0.59
C ARG A 983 -9.44 -49.82 0.64
N PRO A 984 -10.18 -49.81 1.76
CA PRO A 984 -11.38 -50.63 1.91
C PRO A 984 -12.51 -50.22 0.96
N GLU A 985 -12.65 -48.93 0.63
CA GLU A 985 -13.66 -48.45 -0.33
C GLU A 985 -13.39 -48.99 -1.75
N ILE A 986 -12.13 -48.96 -2.20
CA ILE A 986 -11.70 -49.57 -3.46
C ILE A 986 -11.86 -51.08 -3.42
N THR A 987 -11.48 -51.72 -2.31
CA THR A 987 -11.61 -53.17 -2.10
C THR A 987 -13.07 -53.58 -2.27
N ALA A 988 -14.01 -52.86 -1.65
CA ALA A 988 -15.43 -53.09 -1.81
C ALA A 988 -15.91 -52.89 -3.26
N LEU A 989 -15.46 -51.84 -3.95
CA LEU A 989 -15.80 -51.60 -5.36
C LEU A 989 -15.30 -52.72 -6.27
N LEU A 990 -14.03 -53.11 -6.16
CA LEU A 990 -13.46 -54.20 -6.96
C LEU A 990 -14.21 -55.52 -6.74
N LEU A 991 -14.50 -55.89 -5.49
CA LEU A 991 -15.23 -57.11 -5.16
C LEU A 991 -16.67 -57.09 -5.70
N ARG A 992 -17.36 -55.95 -5.62
CA ARG A 992 -18.70 -55.78 -6.21
C ARG A 992 -18.71 -55.96 -7.74
N HIS A 993 -17.62 -55.60 -8.40
CA HIS A 993 -17.44 -55.78 -9.84
C HIS A 993 -16.79 -57.12 -10.22
N GLY A 994 -16.74 -58.10 -9.31
CA GLY A 994 -16.32 -59.47 -9.61
C GLY A 994 -14.81 -59.72 -9.53
N ALA A 995 -14.06 -58.90 -8.77
CA ALA A 995 -12.68 -59.23 -8.44
C ALA A 995 -12.61 -60.57 -7.69
N ASP A 996 -11.69 -61.46 -8.10
CA ASP A 996 -11.46 -62.73 -7.43
C ASP A 996 -10.73 -62.49 -6.08
N PRO A 997 -11.39 -62.73 -4.93
CA PRO A 997 -10.78 -62.55 -3.61
C PRO A 997 -9.62 -63.52 -3.34
N ASN A 998 -9.53 -64.60 -4.12
CA ASN A 998 -8.52 -65.65 -4.02
C ASN A 998 -7.46 -65.59 -5.12
N ALA A 999 -7.44 -64.52 -5.93
CA ALA A 999 -6.41 -64.31 -6.94
C ALA A 999 -5.02 -64.43 -6.30
N ALA A 1000 -4.16 -65.29 -6.85
CA ALA A 1000 -2.84 -65.55 -6.29
C ALA A 1000 -1.77 -65.00 -7.24
N ASN A 1001 -0.85 -64.18 -6.71
CA ASN A 1001 0.29 -63.68 -7.48
C ASN A 1001 1.34 -64.78 -7.73
N LYS A 1002 2.48 -64.44 -8.36
CA LYS A 1002 3.57 -65.41 -8.63
C LYS A 1002 4.16 -66.06 -7.38
N GLU A 1003 4.05 -65.42 -6.23
CA GLU A 1003 4.47 -65.96 -4.92
C GLU A 1003 3.37 -66.81 -4.26
N ARG A 1004 2.23 -67.01 -4.94
CA ARG A 1004 0.98 -67.56 -4.40
C ARG A 1004 0.38 -66.73 -3.26
N SER A 1005 0.79 -65.48 -3.09
CA SER A 1005 0.20 -64.57 -2.09
C SER A 1005 -1.15 -64.04 -2.57
N THR A 1006 -2.15 -63.97 -1.69
CA THR A 1006 -3.52 -63.49 -1.99
C THR A 1006 -3.77 -62.08 -1.46
N PRO A 1007 -4.83 -61.37 -1.91
CA PRO A 1007 -5.20 -60.07 -1.35
C PRO A 1007 -5.47 -60.13 0.16
N LEU A 1008 -6.04 -61.24 0.67
CA LEU A 1008 -6.28 -61.44 2.10
C LEU A 1008 -4.97 -61.43 2.91
N MET A 1009 -3.91 -62.06 2.38
CA MET A 1009 -2.59 -62.04 3.01
C MET A 1009 -1.99 -60.63 3.07
N HIS A 1010 -2.12 -59.86 1.99
CA HIS A 1010 -1.64 -58.48 1.95
C HIS A 1010 -2.42 -57.58 2.93
N ALA A 1011 -3.75 -57.69 2.98
CA ALA A 1011 -4.60 -56.97 3.94
C ALA A 1011 -4.23 -57.33 5.39
N ALA A 1012 -4.06 -58.61 5.68
CA ALA A 1012 -3.71 -59.10 7.01
C ALA A 1012 -2.32 -58.64 7.46
N GLN A 1013 -1.34 -58.58 6.55
CA GLN A 1013 -0.01 -58.04 6.86
C GLN A 1013 -0.03 -56.54 7.15
N LYS A 1014 -0.87 -55.80 6.42
CA LYS A 1014 -0.91 -54.33 6.51
C LYS A 1014 -1.73 -53.81 7.68
N GLY A 1015 -2.61 -54.63 8.24
CA GLY A 1015 -3.49 -54.21 9.34
C GLY A 1015 -4.85 -53.69 8.87
N GLY A 1016 -5.24 -53.95 7.61
CA GLY A 1016 -6.49 -53.46 7.04
C GLY A 1016 -7.70 -54.28 7.48
N ALA A 1017 -8.17 -54.10 8.71
CA ALA A 1017 -9.25 -54.93 9.29
C ALA A 1017 -10.54 -54.93 8.46
N ARG A 1018 -10.94 -53.76 7.94
CA ARG A 1018 -12.12 -53.64 7.08
C ARG A 1018 -11.93 -54.31 5.71
N ALA A 1019 -10.73 -54.25 5.14
CA ALA A 1019 -10.41 -54.96 3.91
C ALA A 1019 -10.42 -56.48 4.12
N VAL A 1020 -9.87 -56.98 5.23
CA VAL A 1020 -9.95 -58.39 5.64
C VAL A 1020 -11.40 -58.83 5.78
N GLU A 1021 -12.24 -58.04 6.46
CA GLU A 1021 -13.65 -58.34 6.62
C GLU A 1021 -14.38 -58.45 5.27
N LEU A 1022 -14.19 -57.46 4.37
CA LEU A 1022 -14.78 -57.44 3.04
C LEU A 1022 -14.34 -58.66 2.20
N LEU A 1023 -13.05 -59.01 2.23
CA LEU A 1023 -12.53 -60.16 1.50
C LEU A 1023 -13.14 -61.47 1.99
N LEU A 1024 -13.22 -61.66 3.32
CA LEU A 1024 -13.81 -62.86 3.91
C LEU A 1024 -15.32 -62.94 3.64
N GLN A 1025 -16.04 -61.81 3.66
CA GLN A 1025 -17.46 -61.75 3.28
C GLN A 1025 -17.69 -62.16 1.83
N HIS A 1026 -16.74 -61.86 0.94
CA HIS A 1026 -16.78 -62.22 -0.47
C HIS A 1026 -16.14 -63.59 -0.79
N GLY A 1027 -15.78 -64.40 0.22
CA GLY A 1027 -15.34 -65.78 0.03
C GLY A 1027 -13.82 -65.97 -0.10
N ALA A 1028 -13.00 -65.06 0.43
CA ALA A 1028 -11.56 -65.28 0.54
C ALA A 1028 -11.24 -66.49 1.44
N ASP A 1029 -10.33 -67.36 0.99
CA ASP A 1029 -9.88 -68.54 1.73
C ASP A 1029 -8.86 -68.15 2.81
N ALA A 1030 -9.29 -68.20 4.07
CA ALA A 1030 -8.44 -67.93 5.23
C ALA A 1030 -7.33 -68.97 5.46
N ARG A 1031 -7.39 -70.12 4.79
CA ARG A 1031 -6.43 -71.24 4.92
C ARG A 1031 -5.39 -71.28 3.80
N HIS A 1032 -5.56 -70.48 2.76
CA HIS A 1032 -4.62 -70.43 1.66
C HIS A 1032 -3.21 -70.08 2.18
N SER A 1033 -2.20 -70.70 1.58
CA SER A 1033 -0.80 -70.49 1.90
C SER A 1033 0.01 -70.13 0.65
N ASP A 1034 0.98 -69.25 0.82
CA ASP A 1034 1.90 -68.85 -0.24
C ASP A 1034 3.00 -69.92 -0.48
N LEU A 1035 3.97 -69.65 -1.36
CA LEU A 1035 5.06 -70.59 -1.66
C LEU A 1035 5.94 -70.94 -0.45
N GLU A 1036 5.99 -70.09 0.57
CA GLU A 1036 6.74 -70.32 1.81
C GLU A 1036 5.85 -70.93 2.91
N GLY A 1037 4.58 -71.25 2.61
CA GLY A 1037 3.63 -71.80 3.57
C GLY A 1037 3.01 -70.77 4.50
N TRP A 1038 3.20 -69.46 4.27
CA TRP A 1038 2.57 -68.43 5.11
C TRP A 1038 1.10 -68.28 4.78
N THR A 1039 0.27 -68.22 5.82
CA THR A 1039 -1.16 -67.92 5.74
C THR A 1039 -1.43 -66.46 6.14
N ALA A 1040 -2.64 -65.97 5.90
CA ALA A 1040 -3.05 -64.64 6.39
C ALA A 1040 -2.90 -64.50 7.92
N LEU A 1041 -3.16 -65.58 8.67
CA LEU A 1041 -3.01 -65.61 10.12
C LEU A 1041 -1.55 -65.45 10.56
N HIS A 1042 -0.60 -66.10 9.88
CA HIS A 1042 0.83 -65.92 10.14
C HIS A 1042 1.26 -64.44 9.95
N ARG A 1043 0.78 -63.79 8.89
CA ARG A 1043 1.10 -62.37 8.63
C ARG A 1043 0.49 -61.43 9.68
N ALA A 1044 -0.74 -61.69 10.12
CA ALA A 1044 -1.39 -60.92 11.18
C ALA A 1044 -0.69 -61.11 12.54
N ALA A 1045 -0.33 -62.35 12.89
CA ALA A 1045 0.38 -62.69 14.13
C ALA A 1045 1.76 -62.02 14.19
N ALA A 1046 2.55 -62.13 13.10
CA ALA A 1046 3.88 -61.52 12.97
C ALA A 1046 3.89 -59.99 13.02
N LYS A 1047 2.77 -59.35 12.69
CA LYS A 1047 2.62 -57.89 12.71
C LYS A 1047 1.83 -57.36 13.91
N GLY A 1048 1.36 -58.24 14.79
CA GLY A 1048 0.63 -57.85 16.00
C GLY A 1048 -0.81 -57.40 15.77
N HIS A 1049 -1.40 -57.72 14.61
CA HIS A 1049 -2.76 -57.29 14.26
C HIS A 1049 -3.83 -58.19 14.88
N ARG A 1050 -4.05 -58.04 16.19
CA ARG A 1050 -4.87 -58.95 17.01
C ARG A 1050 -6.32 -59.05 16.56
N ASP A 1051 -6.95 -57.92 16.21
CA ASP A 1051 -8.35 -57.90 15.75
C ASP A 1051 -8.50 -58.65 14.42
N ILE A 1052 -7.49 -58.58 13.55
CA ILE A 1052 -7.44 -59.33 12.29
C ILE A 1052 -7.22 -60.81 12.56
N ALA A 1053 -6.29 -61.16 13.45
CA ALA A 1053 -6.06 -62.56 13.82
C ALA A 1053 -7.33 -63.19 14.38
N ARG A 1054 -8.05 -62.49 15.27
CA ARG A 1054 -9.35 -62.92 15.78
C ARG A 1054 -10.36 -63.13 14.66
N LEU A 1055 -10.51 -62.13 13.79
CA LEU A 1055 -11.43 -62.21 12.65
C LEU A 1055 -11.12 -63.38 11.70
N LEU A 1056 -9.83 -63.67 11.45
CA LEU A 1056 -9.42 -64.80 10.61
C LEU A 1056 -9.75 -66.15 11.28
N LEU A 1057 -9.49 -66.27 12.60
CA LEU A 1057 -9.80 -67.47 13.38
C LEU A 1057 -11.31 -67.73 13.44
N ASP A 1058 -12.11 -66.68 13.69
CA ASP A 1058 -13.57 -66.73 13.66
C ASP A 1058 -14.12 -67.20 12.30
N ARG A 1059 -13.37 -66.96 11.23
CA ARG A 1059 -13.71 -67.36 9.85
C ARG A 1059 -12.98 -68.63 9.40
N GLY A 1060 -12.48 -69.43 10.34
CA GLY A 1060 -12.00 -70.79 10.09
C GLY A 1060 -10.55 -70.91 9.64
N ALA A 1061 -9.72 -69.88 9.87
CA ALA A 1061 -8.26 -70.01 9.74
C ALA A 1061 -7.73 -71.08 10.70
N ASP A 1062 -6.77 -71.87 10.24
CA ASP A 1062 -6.14 -72.91 11.07
C ASP A 1062 -5.06 -72.29 11.98
N ALA A 1063 -5.31 -72.30 13.29
CA ALA A 1063 -4.39 -71.79 14.31
C ALA A 1063 -3.07 -72.57 14.38
N ASN A 1064 -3.05 -73.82 13.88
CA ASN A 1064 -1.91 -74.73 13.92
C ASN A 1064 -1.25 -74.94 12.56
N ALA A 1065 -1.67 -74.18 11.53
CA ALA A 1065 -0.96 -74.16 10.24
C ALA A 1065 0.52 -73.81 10.47
N SER A 1066 1.41 -74.44 9.71
CA SER A 1066 2.85 -74.20 9.79
C SER A 1066 3.41 -73.79 8.44
N THR A 1067 4.35 -72.84 8.47
CA THR A 1067 5.13 -72.42 7.30
C THR A 1067 6.08 -73.52 6.84
N GLY A 1068 6.73 -73.36 5.69
CA GLY A 1068 7.78 -74.26 5.20
C GLY A 1068 8.95 -74.44 6.18
N ASN A 1069 9.16 -73.46 7.08
CA ASN A 1069 10.16 -73.52 8.16
C ASN A 1069 9.59 -74.08 9.48
N ARG A 1070 8.41 -74.72 9.46
CA ARG A 1070 7.70 -75.26 10.63
C ARG A 1070 7.31 -74.23 11.69
N MET A 1071 7.29 -72.94 11.34
CA MET A 1071 6.81 -71.88 12.24
C MET A 1071 5.29 -71.80 12.18
N THR A 1072 4.62 -71.86 13.33
CA THR A 1072 3.18 -71.60 13.48
C THR A 1072 2.91 -70.12 13.72
N ALA A 1073 1.64 -69.69 13.59
CA ALA A 1073 1.25 -68.32 13.94
C ALA A 1073 1.59 -67.97 15.41
N LEU A 1074 1.52 -68.96 16.32
CA LEU A 1074 1.89 -68.82 17.73
C LEU A 1074 3.38 -68.48 17.89
N ALA A 1075 4.26 -69.16 17.15
CA ALA A 1075 5.70 -68.93 17.18
C ALA A 1075 6.10 -67.56 16.58
N LEU A 1076 5.24 -66.98 15.75
CA LEU A 1076 5.45 -65.68 15.11
C LEU A 1076 4.71 -64.53 15.82
N ALA A 1077 4.01 -64.79 16.93
CA ALA A 1077 3.20 -63.78 17.61
C ALA A 1077 4.05 -62.57 18.06
N ALA A 1078 3.63 -61.35 17.69
CA ALA A 1078 4.38 -60.13 18.00
C ALA A 1078 4.41 -59.75 19.50
N ASP A 1079 3.45 -60.25 20.29
CA ASP A 1079 3.33 -59.95 21.72
C ASP A 1079 2.54 -61.01 22.49
N THR A 1080 2.55 -60.90 23.82
CA THR A 1080 1.89 -61.84 24.73
C THR A 1080 0.38 -61.91 24.57
N GLN A 1081 -0.27 -60.80 24.22
CA GLN A 1081 -1.73 -60.79 24.04
C GLN A 1081 -2.15 -61.47 22.72
N MET A 1082 -1.30 -61.44 21.69
CA MET A 1082 -1.47 -62.24 20.47
C MET A 1082 -1.29 -63.74 20.76
N VAL A 1083 -0.32 -64.10 21.59
CA VAL A 1083 -0.13 -65.50 22.07
C VAL A 1083 -1.39 -65.98 22.80
N GLU A 1084 -1.88 -65.21 23.77
CA GLU A 1084 -3.10 -65.52 24.51
C GLU A 1084 -4.32 -65.70 23.58
N LEU A 1085 -4.47 -64.83 22.58
CA LEU A 1085 -5.55 -64.94 21.59
C LEU A 1085 -5.43 -66.24 20.78
N LEU A 1086 -4.25 -66.58 20.27
CA LEU A 1086 -4.06 -67.79 19.47
C LEU A 1086 -4.32 -69.07 20.29
N GLU A 1087 -3.92 -69.08 21.56
CA GLU A 1087 -4.18 -70.19 22.50
C GLU A 1087 -5.67 -70.37 22.79
N GLN A 1088 -6.43 -69.27 22.93
CA GLN A 1088 -7.88 -69.33 23.10
C GLN A 1088 -8.58 -70.04 21.93
N TYR A 1089 -8.02 -69.96 20.73
CA TYR A 1089 -8.53 -70.63 19.53
C TYR A 1089 -7.82 -71.96 19.23
N GLY A 1090 -7.15 -72.56 20.23
CA GLY A 1090 -6.62 -73.91 20.15
C GLY A 1090 -5.26 -74.06 19.46
N ALA A 1091 -4.44 -73.01 19.44
CA ALA A 1091 -3.03 -73.13 19.02
C ALA A 1091 -2.23 -74.00 20.00
N ASP A 1092 -1.55 -75.03 19.49
CA ASP A 1092 -0.76 -75.98 20.27
C ASP A 1092 0.68 -75.47 20.48
N ARG A 1093 1.05 -75.25 21.75
CA ARG A 1093 2.41 -74.86 22.16
C ARG A 1093 3.48 -75.89 21.77
N ASN A 1094 3.11 -77.16 21.61
CA ASN A 1094 4.05 -78.23 21.25
C ASN A 1094 4.34 -78.28 19.74
N LEU A 1095 3.47 -77.68 18.92
CA LEU A 1095 3.68 -77.51 17.48
C LEU A 1095 4.51 -76.26 17.15
N ALA A 1096 4.72 -75.37 18.12
CA ALA A 1096 5.73 -74.31 18.04
C ALA A 1096 7.14 -74.92 18.17
N GLY A 1097 7.54 -75.76 17.20
CA GLY A 1097 8.69 -76.63 17.31
C GLY A 1097 9.88 -76.21 16.44
N GLY A 1098 10.95 -75.73 17.10
CA GLY A 1098 12.33 -76.05 16.71
C GLY A 1098 13.32 -74.89 16.57
N GLY A 1099 13.88 -74.40 17.68
CA GLY A 1099 15.05 -73.52 17.66
C GLY A 1099 15.51 -73.09 19.05
N ASP A 1100 16.26 -73.94 19.75
CA ASP A 1100 17.20 -73.51 20.79
C ASP A 1100 18.12 -72.43 20.22
N ALA A 1101 18.08 -71.20 20.75
CA ALA A 1101 19.24 -70.34 21.03
C ALA A 1101 18.84 -68.92 21.47
N ARG A 1102 19.07 -68.65 22.77
CA ARG A 1102 19.48 -67.39 23.43
C ARG A 1102 18.70 -66.10 23.18
#